data_AF-A0A1F7WBZ0-F1
#
_entry.id   AF-A0A1F7WBZ0-F1
#
_cell.length_a   1.000
_cell.length_b   1.000
_cell.length_c   1.000
_cell.angle_alpha   90.00
_cell.angle_beta   90.00
_cell.angle_gamma   90.00
#
_symmetry.space_group_name_H-M   'P 1'
#
loop_
_entity.id
_entity.type
_entity.pdbx_description
1 polymer ?
#
loop_
_entity_poly.entity_id
_entity_poly.type
_entity_poly.pdbx_seq_one_letter_code
_entity_poly.pdbx_strand_id
1 'polypeptide(L)'
;MIGLYFVIFTAICLWKYGLFAYDGLDLAIYNQVFWNTLHGQPFGLTIHPHSYLGDHAEFGLLTLLPFYALKPDPRTLLILQSAVLALAAWPIWLLARHRLANTPGLSRLAPLAFAAAWLLSPLVQNINLFEFHLLPFALPPLLLALLAYDERRPFRFVLWALVAMLFREDVSLVVAAVGLLAILERRGWRWMIGPIVLGAAWFMMATGVAAHFAPSGSYKFLIYYTWLGEAHSFADVAVNALSQPLKVLAHTASLGNIEMLLGFLLPLLFLPLLSPKKLILLIGPLSQILLGSPGGSATIVQTHYSTLFLPGLFLAAMSGLPKLNSPLKRQLAIDQAKTLATLLLIPGTLYGSLTLGPLPAVATRIWSGDGREAAADAQRIVEQVPPNAAVAASYRLLPELSSRSSVYSAHYIFLGVEQFGTDSYPTPDDVQFLAFDENDLSTYRAQFLSTNWARPHYNGGRGRLGRSFSPLSLAEVGGFALYGPIWSSSEYLMTPPFDSPPTRLNPPKNFADGSQLIAVQSQSVADEDRSRLQLQTIWKFGPTADALQIDLTLIDADSQEVWHETMPLVNELWQSTEPNVEYERRIDRLIPKLTGESYRLRLELFERTQVHGLDGLLSGQQLTTKKQSFGRFEMGSNLDF
;
A
#
# COMPACT_ATOMS: atom_id res chain seq x y z
N MET A 1 1.69 23.58 -15.54
CA MET A 1 2.15 22.18 -15.42
C MET A 1 2.23 21.75 -13.97
N ILE A 2 3.14 22.32 -13.16
CA ILE A 2 3.27 21.98 -11.72
C ILE A 2 1.93 22.14 -10.97
N GLY A 3 1.31 23.32 -11.05
CA GLY A 3 0.01 23.57 -10.39
C GLY A 3 -1.11 22.64 -10.88
N LEU A 4 -1.11 22.28 -12.16
CA LEU A 4 -2.11 21.37 -12.72
C LEU A 4 -1.95 19.95 -12.16
N TYR A 5 -0.72 19.42 -12.13
CA TYR A 5 -0.43 18.13 -11.51
C TYR A 5 -0.81 18.14 -10.03
N PHE A 6 -0.40 19.18 -9.29
CA PHE A 6 -0.71 19.33 -7.88
C PHE A 6 -2.22 19.28 -7.61
N VAL A 7 -3.01 20.07 -8.34
CA VAL A 7 -4.47 20.10 -8.16
C VAL A 7 -5.11 18.75 -8.52
N ILE A 8 -4.75 18.15 -9.66
CA ILE A 8 -5.33 16.88 -10.12
C ILE A 8 -5.00 15.76 -9.13
N PHE A 9 -3.72 15.56 -8.80
CA PHE A 9 -3.33 14.45 -7.94
C PHE A 9 -3.74 14.66 -6.49
N THR A 10 -3.77 15.89 -5.99
CA THR A 10 -4.37 16.18 -4.68
C THR A 10 -5.85 15.79 -4.68
N ALA A 11 -6.61 16.18 -5.70
CA ALA A 11 -8.02 15.81 -5.80
C ALA A 11 -8.21 14.29 -5.85
N ILE A 12 -7.38 13.56 -6.60
CA ILE A 12 -7.43 12.09 -6.67
C ILE A 12 -7.05 11.47 -5.32
N CYS A 13 -6.00 11.94 -4.64
CA CYS A 13 -5.62 11.44 -3.32
C CYS A 13 -6.75 11.65 -2.30
N LEU A 14 -7.38 12.84 -2.28
CA LEU A 14 -8.48 13.13 -1.37
C LEU A 14 -9.74 12.33 -1.70
N TRP A 15 -10.02 12.10 -2.98
CA TRP A 15 -11.08 11.20 -3.42
C TRP A 15 -10.81 9.75 -2.99
N LYS A 16 -9.59 9.24 -3.18
CA LYS A 16 -9.15 7.92 -2.73
C LYS A 16 -9.26 7.77 -1.22
N TYR A 17 -8.87 8.81 -0.48
CA TYR A 17 -8.98 8.87 0.97
C TYR A 17 -10.43 8.75 1.42
N GLY A 18 -11.34 9.57 0.85
CA GLY A 18 -12.77 9.49 1.13
C GLY A 18 -13.45 8.18 0.68
N LEU A 19 -12.77 7.33 -0.09
CA LEU A 19 -13.20 5.98 -0.43
C LEU A 19 -12.66 4.90 0.53
N PHE A 20 -11.93 5.28 1.59
CA PHE A 20 -11.27 4.35 2.50
C PHE A 20 -10.36 3.37 1.75
N ALA A 21 -9.68 3.85 0.69
CA ALA A 21 -8.89 3.02 -0.21
C ALA A 21 -7.37 3.12 0.04
N TYR A 22 -6.95 3.67 1.18
CA TYR A 22 -5.59 3.55 1.70
C TYR A 22 -5.57 2.44 2.75
N ASP A 23 -5.14 1.25 2.37
CA ASP A 23 -5.19 0.01 3.16
C ASP A 23 -3.81 -0.63 3.33
N GLY A 24 -2.74 0.06 2.93
CA GLY A 24 -1.35 -0.42 2.98
C GLY A 24 -0.62 -0.20 4.32
N LEU A 25 -1.29 0.32 5.36
CA LEU A 25 -0.76 0.71 6.68
C LEU A 25 0.10 1.99 6.73
N ASP A 26 0.91 2.26 5.71
CA ASP A 26 1.93 3.33 5.76
C ASP A 26 1.33 4.70 6.10
N LEU A 27 0.23 5.12 5.45
CA LEU A 27 -0.41 6.42 5.75
C LEU A 27 -0.81 6.54 7.23
N ALA A 28 -1.33 5.46 7.83
CA ALA A 28 -1.71 5.46 9.24
C ALA A 28 -0.50 5.53 10.17
N ILE A 29 0.57 4.78 9.85
CA ILE A 29 1.85 4.83 10.58
C ILE A 29 2.37 6.26 10.57
N TYR A 30 2.58 6.85 9.39
CA TYR A 30 3.12 8.21 9.31
C TYR A 30 2.23 9.23 10.00
N ASN A 31 0.91 9.19 9.77
CA ASN A 31 0.02 10.15 10.40
C ASN A 31 0.06 10.06 11.93
N GLN A 32 0.11 8.84 12.49
CA GLN A 32 0.25 8.67 13.93
C GLN A 32 1.58 9.24 14.44
N VAL A 33 2.70 8.98 13.75
CA VAL A 33 4.02 9.51 14.14
C VAL A 33 4.04 11.03 14.13
N PHE A 34 3.46 11.65 13.10
CA PHE A 34 3.30 13.10 13.01
C PHE A 34 2.42 13.64 14.14
N TRP A 35 1.27 13.00 14.39
CA TRP A 35 0.35 13.37 15.47
C TRP A 35 1.04 13.31 16.83
N ASN A 36 1.67 12.19 17.17
CA ASN A 36 2.34 11.99 18.45
C ASN A 36 3.50 12.96 18.64
N THR A 37 4.31 13.16 17.59
CA THR A 37 5.43 14.11 17.64
C THR A 37 4.94 15.54 17.88
N LEU A 38 3.85 15.95 17.21
CA LEU A 38 3.23 17.25 17.42
C LEU A 38 2.71 17.42 18.86
N HIS A 39 2.22 16.34 19.48
CA HIS A 39 1.63 16.34 20.83
C HIS A 39 2.62 15.94 21.94
N GLY A 40 3.93 16.06 21.70
CA GLY A 40 4.96 15.91 22.74
C GLY A 40 5.49 14.49 22.95
N GLN A 41 5.13 13.54 22.08
CA GLN A 41 5.69 12.20 22.04
C GLN A 41 6.54 12.02 20.77
N PRO A 42 7.81 12.47 20.78
CA PRO A 42 8.63 12.49 19.58
C PRO A 42 8.81 11.10 19.00
N PHE A 43 8.42 10.94 17.73
CA PHE A 43 8.45 9.67 17.01
C PHE A 43 7.65 8.53 17.68
N GLY A 44 6.63 8.86 18.49
CA GLY A 44 5.76 7.88 19.14
C GLY A 44 4.86 7.15 18.13
N LEU A 45 4.77 5.83 18.25
CA LEU A 45 4.00 4.95 17.38
C LEU A 45 3.43 3.79 18.21
N THR A 46 2.17 3.42 17.97
CA THR A 46 1.56 2.23 18.62
C THR A 46 1.15 1.17 17.61
N ILE A 47 1.12 1.49 16.31
CA ILE A 47 0.92 0.49 15.24
C ILE A 47 2.12 -0.46 15.15
N HIS A 48 3.34 0.04 15.29
CA HIS A 48 4.50 -0.74 15.71
C HIS A 48 4.95 -0.17 17.07
N PRO A 49 4.81 -0.90 18.17
CA PRO A 49 4.85 -0.35 19.52
C PRO A 49 6.28 -0.11 20.04
N HIS A 50 7.06 0.60 19.24
CA HIS A 50 8.38 1.14 19.51
C HIS A 50 8.47 2.57 18.94
N SER A 51 9.58 3.27 19.16
CA SER A 51 9.78 4.56 18.48
C SER A 51 9.85 4.32 16.97
N TYR A 52 9.19 5.17 16.16
CA TYR A 52 9.30 5.09 14.70
C TYR A 52 10.74 5.15 14.19
N LEU A 53 11.66 5.75 14.96
CA LEU A 53 13.08 5.71 14.64
C LEU A 53 13.63 4.29 14.50
N GLY A 54 13.04 3.30 15.17
CA GLY A 54 13.40 1.89 15.04
C GLY A 54 12.99 1.27 13.70
N ASP A 55 12.07 1.91 12.98
CA ASP A 55 11.72 1.54 11.62
C ASP A 55 12.64 2.22 10.61
N HIS A 56 12.67 3.55 10.64
CA HIS A 56 13.49 4.37 9.76
C HIS A 56 13.97 5.64 10.46
N ALA A 57 15.20 6.06 10.14
CA ALA A 57 15.77 7.29 10.70
C ALA A 57 15.41 8.51 9.83
N GLU A 58 14.12 8.86 9.78
CA GLU A 58 13.59 9.92 8.92
C GLU A 58 13.39 11.24 9.67
N PHE A 59 14.51 11.86 10.06
CA PHE A 59 14.51 13.17 10.75
C PHE A 59 13.84 14.30 9.95
N GLY A 60 13.70 14.12 8.63
CA GLY A 60 12.99 15.01 7.73
C GLY A 60 11.53 15.24 8.15
N LEU A 61 10.92 14.30 8.88
CA LEU A 61 9.61 14.47 9.51
C LEU A 61 9.49 15.81 10.25
N LEU A 62 10.52 16.17 11.03
CA LEU A 62 10.53 17.38 11.86
C LEU A 62 10.43 18.66 11.02
N THR A 63 10.92 18.64 9.79
CA THR A 63 10.83 19.79 8.87
C THR A 63 9.43 19.99 8.32
N LEU A 64 8.60 18.93 8.34
CA LEU A 64 7.23 18.94 7.85
C LEU A 64 6.20 19.19 8.96
N LEU A 65 6.57 19.01 10.24
CA LEU A 65 5.68 19.24 11.39
C LEU A 65 4.95 20.60 11.39
N PRO A 66 5.59 21.74 11.08
CA PRO A 66 4.89 23.03 11.08
C PRO A 66 3.75 23.09 10.05
N PHE A 67 3.89 22.39 8.93
CA PHE A 67 2.85 22.32 7.91
C PHE A 67 1.74 21.35 8.30
N TYR A 68 2.10 20.21 8.90
CA TYR A 68 1.12 19.27 9.45
C TYR A 68 0.29 19.90 10.59
N ALA A 69 0.90 20.73 11.43
CA ALA A 69 0.24 21.43 12.53
C ALA A 69 -0.90 22.37 12.09
N LEU A 70 -0.92 22.82 10.83
CA LEU A 70 -2.03 23.62 10.28
C LEU A 70 -3.36 22.85 10.29
N LYS A 71 -3.28 21.54 10.04
CA LYS A 71 -4.41 20.61 10.11
C LYS A 71 -3.86 19.19 10.37
N PRO A 72 -3.77 18.75 11.64
CA PRO A 72 -3.24 17.44 12.02
C PRO A 72 -4.12 16.27 11.53
N ASP A 73 -3.93 15.86 10.29
CA ASP A 73 -4.83 14.98 9.55
C ASP A 73 -4.08 14.26 8.41
N PRO A 74 -4.42 12.99 8.10
CA PRO A 74 -3.74 12.25 7.02
C PRO A 74 -3.79 12.94 5.67
N ARG A 75 -4.88 13.67 5.38
CA ARG A 75 -5.06 14.42 4.12
C ARG A 75 -3.99 15.48 3.96
N THR A 76 -3.52 16.10 5.03
CA THR A 76 -2.45 17.09 5.00
C THR A 76 -1.15 16.48 4.49
N LEU A 77 -0.82 15.27 4.94
CA LEU A 77 0.35 14.53 4.47
C LEU A 77 0.25 14.20 2.97
N LEU A 78 -0.91 13.71 2.52
CA LEU A 78 -1.17 13.45 1.09
C LEU A 78 -1.01 14.71 0.22
N ILE A 79 -1.52 15.86 0.70
CA ILE A 79 -1.35 17.16 0.03
C ILE A 79 0.12 17.54 -0.07
N LEU A 80 0.88 17.40 1.03
CA LEU A 80 2.32 17.73 1.05
C LEU A 80 3.12 16.84 0.11
N GLN A 81 2.82 15.54 0.04
CA GLN A 81 3.45 14.61 -0.90
C GLN A 81 3.14 14.99 -2.36
N SER A 82 1.89 15.30 -2.67
CA SER A 82 1.51 15.80 -4.01
C SER A 82 2.25 17.10 -4.36
N ALA A 83 2.40 18.02 -3.40
CA ALA A 83 3.12 19.27 -3.60
C ALA A 83 4.61 19.05 -3.90
N VAL A 84 5.29 18.17 -3.14
CA VAL A 84 6.73 17.94 -3.32
C VAL A 84 7.05 17.22 -4.62
N LEU A 85 6.20 16.26 -5.03
CA LEU A 85 6.32 15.57 -6.32
C LEU A 85 6.09 16.51 -7.51
N ALA A 86 5.11 17.41 -7.40
CA ALA A 86 4.88 18.46 -8.38
C ALA A 86 6.08 19.42 -8.46
N LEU A 87 6.58 19.86 -7.30
CA LEU A 87 7.68 20.80 -7.20
C LEU A 87 9.00 20.23 -7.73
N ALA A 88 9.22 18.91 -7.64
CA ALA A 88 10.40 18.24 -8.18
C ALA A 88 10.58 18.42 -9.71
N ALA A 89 9.52 18.76 -10.45
CA ALA A 89 9.63 19.14 -11.86
C ALA A 89 10.48 20.40 -12.09
N TRP A 90 10.58 21.30 -11.10
CA TRP A 90 11.39 22.51 -11.18
C TRP A 90 12.90 22.21 -11.22
N PRO A 91 13.51 21.46 -10.28
CA PRO A 91 14.92 21.09 -10.38
C PRO A 91 15.20 20.14 -11.56
N ILE A 92 14.24 19.31 -12.00
CA ILE A 92 14.33 18.58 -13.29
C ILE A 92 14.52 19.56 -14.45
N TRP A 93 13.70 20.60 -14.53
CA TRP A 93 13.82 21.63 -15.57
C TRP A 93 15.15 22.37 -15.49
N LEU A 94 15.60 22.77 -14.29
CA LEU A 94 16.88 23.46 -14.09
C LEU A 94 18.05 22.59 -14.57
N LEU A 95 18.05 21.31 -14.19
CA LEU A 95 19.08 20.34 -14.56
C LEU A 95 19.10 20.09 -16.07
N ALA A 96 17.92 19.89 -16.67
CA ALA A 96 17.79 19.74 -18.11
C ALA A 96 18.24 21.01 -18.85
N ARG A 97 17.84 22.20 -18.38
CA ARG A 97 18.24 23.48 -18.96
C ARG A 97 19.77 23.64 -18.92
N HIS A 98 20.39 23.35 -17.78
CA HIS A 98 21.84 23.43 -17.61
C HIS A 98 22.58 22.48 -18.57
N ARG A 99 22.12 21.22 -18.69
CA ARG A 99 22.80 20.21 -19.52
C ARG A 99 22.55 20.37 -21.02
N LEU A 100 21.38 20.83 -21.40
CA LEU A 100 20.92 20.84 -22.78
C LEU A 100 21.15 22.20 -23.49
N ALA A 101 21.46 23.27 -22.75
CA ALA A 101 21.55 24.65 -23.25
C ALA A 101 22.35 24.83 -24.54
N ASN A 102 23.48 24.13 -24.68
CA ASN A 102 24.40 24.30 -25.81
C ASN A 102 24.41 23.11 -26.78
N THR A 103 23.38 22.26 -26.76
CA THR A 103 23.34 21.07 -27.63
C THR A 103 22.83 21.46 -29.03
N PRO A 104 23.65 21.37 -30.09
CA PRO A 104 23.22 21.71 -31.44
C PRO A 104 22.08 20.81 -31.92
N GLY A 105 21.09 21.40 -32.58
CA GLY A 105 19.94 20.68 -33.16
C GLY A 105 18.89 20.23 -32.14
N LEU A 106 19.00 20.64 -30.87
CA LEU A 106 18.02 20.33 -29.84
C LEU A 106 17.05 21.49 -29.64
N SER A 107 15.76 21.18 -29.53
CA SER A 107 14.72 22.18 -29.29
C SER A 107 14.95 22.90 -27.95
N ARG A 108 14.70 24.21 -27.92
CA ARG A 108 14.67 25.01 -26.67
C ARG A 108 13.59 24.52 -25.70
N LEU A 109 12.63 23.73 -26.18
CA LEU A 109 11.58 23.11 -25.37
C LEU A 109 12.03 21.81 -24.69
N ALA A 110 13.20 21.25 -24.99
CA ALA A 110 13.64 19.98 -24.41
C ALA A 110 13.68 19.99 -22.86
N PRO A 111 14.14 21.05 -22.17
CA PRO A 111 14.03 21.12 -20.72
C PRO A 111 12.58 21.09 -20.20
N LEU A 112 11.64 21.69 -20.92
CA LEU A 112 10.21 21.64 -20.59
C LEU A 112 9.64 20.24 -20.84
N ALA A 113 10.08 19.55 -21.89
CA ALA A 113 9.68 18.18 -22.18
C ALA A 113 10.12 17.22 -21.05
N PHE A 114 11.31 17.38 -20.46
CA PHE A 114 11.71 16.59 -19.30
C PHE A 114 10.88 16.90 -18.04
N ALA A 115 10.52 18.16 -17.81
CA ALA A 115 9.62 18.52 -16.71
C ALA A 115 8.20 17.96 -16.93
N ALA A 116 7.72 17.93 -18.18
CA ALA A 116 6.47 17.28 -18.55
C ALA A 116 6.55 15.77 -18.31
N ALA A 117 7.62 15.14 -18.79
CA ALA A 117 7.89 13.71 -18.65
C ALA A 117 7.96 13.28 -17.18
N TRP A 118 8.48 14.13 -16.29
CA TRP A 118 8.43 13.91 -14.84
C TRP A 118 6.99 13.84 -14.33
N LEU A 119 6.19 14.87 -14.61
CA LEU A 119 4.81 14.97 -14.12
C LEU A 119 3.88 13.92 -14.77
N LEU A 120 4.20 13.46 -15.97
CA LEU A 120 3.49 12.39 -16.68
C LEU A 120 4.08 11.00 -16.41
N SER A 121 5.15 10.89 -15.62
CA SER A 121 5.81 9.61 -15.39
C SER A 121 4.89 8.68 -14.59
N PRO A 122 4.63 7.43 -15.03
CA PRO A 122 3.87 6.48 -14.24
C PRO A 122 4.50 6.25 -12.86
N LEU A 123 5.83 6.29 -12.75
CA LEU A 123 6.56 6.14 -11.49
C LEU A 123 6.18 7.25 -10.49
N VAL A 124 6.18 8.51 -10.93
CA VAL A 124 5.84 9.68 -10.09
C VAL A 124 4.38 9.63 -9.68
N GLN A 125 3.48 9.20 -10.57
CA GLN A 125 2.05 9.08 -10.29
C GLN A 125 1.74 7.93 -9.33
N ASN A 126 2.41 6.78 -9.51
CA ASN A 126 2.32 5.62 -8.64
C ASN A 126 2.79 5.95 -7.22
N ILE A 127 3.96 6.60 -7.07
CA ILE A 127 4.43 7.10 -5.76
C ILE A 127 3.36 7.98 -5.11
N ASN A 128 2.71 8.86 -5.87
CA ASN A 128 1.74 9.80 -5.32
C ASN A 128 0.45 9.12 -4.83
N LEU A 129 -0.04 8.10 -5.56
CA LEU A 129 -1.33 7.45 -5.26
C LEU A 129 -1.24 6.19 -4.40
N PHE A 130 -0.07 5.59 -4.22
CA PHE A 130 0.15 4.42 -3.35
C PHE A 130 -0.24 4.73 -1.90
N GLU A 131 0.70 5.28 -1.13
CA GLU A 131 0.55 5.61 0.29
C GLU A 131 1.47 6.81 0.59
N PHE A 132 1.27 7.47 1.73
CA PHE A 132 2.19 8.54 2.13
C PHE A 132 3.54 7.97 2.59
N HIS A 133 4.63 8.58 2.13
CA HIS A 133 6.00 8.27 2.53
C HIS A 133 6.81 9.56 2.69
N LEU A 134 7.84 9.56 3.54
CA LEU A 134 8.78 10.69 3.61
C LEU A 134 9.82 10.68 2.49
N LEU A 135 10.14 9.50 1.95
CA LEU A 135 11.12 9.33 0.88
C LEU A 135 10.95 10.27 -0.34
N PRO A 136 9.74 10.51 -0.89
CA PRO A 136 9.54 11.45 -2.01
C PRO A 136 10.04 12.87 -1.75
N PHE A 137 10.10 13.30 -0.49
CA PHE A 137 10.61 14.63 -0.13
C PHE A 137 12.13 14.76 -0.31
N ALA A 138 12.85 13.64 -0.44
CA ALA A 138 14.26 13.63 -0.84
C ALA A 138 14.46 14.04 -2.32
N LEU A 139 13.43 13.95 -3.18
CA LEU A 139 13.58 14.15 -4.62
C LEU A 139 14.04 15.56 -5.01
N PRO A 140 13.37 16.67 -4.61
CA PRO A 140 13.86 18.00 -4.93
C PRO A 140 15.30 18.28 -4.46
N PRO A 141 15.67 18.02 -3.18
CA PRO A 141 17.04 18.28 -2.73
C PRO A 141 18.06 17.35 -3.42
N LEU A 142 17.76 16.07 -3.70
CA LEU A 142 18.66 15.22 -4.49
C LEU A 142 18.92 15.79 -5.89
N LEU A 143 17.87 16.25 -6.57
CA LEU A 143 17.99 16.83 -7.90
C LEU A 143 18.77 18.16 -7.87
N LEU A 144 18.59 18.99 -6.84
CA LEU A 144 19.38 20.20 -6.61
C LEU A 144 20.85 19.89 -6.26
N ALA A 145 21.10 18.80 -5.53
CA ALA A 145 22.46 18.30 -5.30
C ALA A 145 23.12 17.88 -6.62
N LEU A 146 22.41 17.14 -7.49
CA LEU A 146 22.90 16.76 -8.82
C LEU A 146 23.16 17.98 -9.72
N LEU A 147 22.30 19.01 -9.64
CA LEU A 147 22.55 20.28 -10.31
C LEU A 147 23.82 20.96 -9.78
N ALA A 148 24.00 21.03 -8.46
CA ALA A 148 25.20 21.61 -7.85
C ALA A 148 26.47 20.81 -8.18
N TYR A 149 26.37 19.48 -8.32
CA TYR A 149 27.44 18.62 -8.82
C TYR A 149 27.83 19.00 -10.25
N ASP A 150 26.85 19.24 -11.12
CA ASP A 150 27.09 19.66 -12.51
C ASP A 150 27.69 21.06 -12.62
N GLU A 151 27.20 21.99 -11.80
CA GLU A 151 27.71 23.36 -11.69
C GLU A 151 29.07 23.43 -10.96
N ARG A 152 29.56 22.31 -10.42
CA ARG A 152 30.79 22.22 -9.61
C ARG A 152 30.77 23.13 -8.38
N ARG A 153 29.62 23.22 -7.69
CA ARG A 153 29.43 24.01 -6.47
C ARG A 153 29.39 23.09 -5.23
N PRO A 154 30.53 22.77 -4.60
CA PRO A 154 30.62 21.73 -3.56
C PRO A 154 29.79 22.06 -2.31
N PHE A 155 29.77 23.32 -1.88
CA PHE A 155 28.97 23.73 -0.72
C PHE A 155 27.47 23.49 -0.95
N ARG A 156 26.95 23.87 -2.13
CA ARG A 156 25.54 23.63 -2.49
C ARG A 156 25.24 22.13 -2.61
N PHE A 157 26.18 21.35 -3.14
CA PHE A 157 26.03 19.90 -3.19
C PHE A 157 25.89 19.31 -1.79
N VAL A 158 26.80 19.64 -0.86
CA VAL A 158 26.76 19.12 0.51
C VAL A 158 25.49 19.55 1.22
N LEU A 159 25.08 20.82 1.10
CA LEU A 159 23.84 21.32 1.69
C LEU A 159 22.62 20.50 1.23
N TRP A 160 22.44 20.38 -0.09
CA TRP A 160 21.27 19.68 -0.63
C TRP A 160 21.35 18.16 -0.42
N ALA A 161 22.53 17.56 -0.42
CA ALA A 161 22.72 16.16 -0.08
C ALA A 161 22.35 15.88 1.38
N LEU A 162 22.76 16.74 2.33
CA LEU A 162 22.37 16.62 3.72
C LEU A 162 20.85 16.75 3.90
N VAL A 163 20.23 17.76 3.27
CA VAL A 163 18.77 17.94 3.32
C VAL A 163 18.04 16.72 2.75
N ALA A 164 18.54 16.15 1.65
CA ALA A 164 17.95 14.94 1.07
C ALA A 164 18.02 13.73 2.00
N MET A 165 19.18 13.51 2.63
CA MET A 165 19.40 12.36 3.49
C MET A 165 18.59 12.38 4.78
N LEU A 166 18.07 13.55 5.21
CA LEU A 166 17.13 13.64 6.34
C LEU A 166 15.91 12.74 6.18
N PHE A 167 15.50 12.46 4.94
CA PHE A 167 14.22 11.80 4.68
C PHE A 167 14.27 10.29 4.72
N ARG A 168 15.44 9.65 4.57
CA ARG A 168 15.62 8.20 4.76
C ARG A 168 17.10 7.80 4.71
N GLU A 169 17.47 6.73 5.42
CA GLU A 169 18.84 6.22 5.46
C GLU A 169 19.40 5.82 4.10
N ASP A 170 18.59 5.23 3.22
CA ASP A 170 19.04 4.70 1.93
C ASP A 170 19.21 5.76 0.83
N VAL A 171 18.70 6.98 1.02
CA VAL A 171 18.99 8.15 0.19
C VAL A 171 20.50 8.39 0.10
N SER A 172 21.22 8.08 1.19
CA SER A 172 22.67 8.20 1.29
C SER A 172 23.43 7.31 0.29
N LEU A 173 22.84 6.20 -0.15
CA LEU A 173 23.45 5.32 -1.16
C LEU A 173 23.49 6.00 -2.53
N VAL A 174 22.47 6.81 -2.86
CA VAL A 174 22.47 7.63 -4.08
C VAL A 174 23.54 8.72 -3.97
N VAL A 175 23.69 9.36 -2.80
CA VAL A 175 24.73 10.36 -2.55
C VAL A 175 26.13 9.75 -2.68
N ALA A 176 26.38 8.57 -2.11
CA ALA A 176 27.64 7.85 -2.28
C ALA A 176 27.91 7.50 -3.75
N ALA A 177 26.87 7.09 -4.49
CA ALA A 177 26.98 6.80 -5.91
C ALA A 177 27.34 8.04 -6.77
N VAL A 178 27.06 9.27 -6.30
CA VAL A 178 27.58 10.50 -6.95
C VAL A 178 29.11 10.54 -6.91
N GLY A 179 29.74 10.05 -5.84
CA GLY A 179 31.19 9.95 -5.75
C GLY A 179 31.76 8.89 -6.69
N LEU A 180 31.08 7.76 -6.87
CA LEU A 180 31.41 6.77 -7.89
C LEU A 180 31.28 7.36 -9.30
N LEU A 181 30.22 8.13 -9.56
CA LEU A 181 30.07 8.88 -10.81
C LEU A 181 31.23 9.87 -11.01
N ALA A 182 31.65 10.58 -9.97
CA ALA A 182 32.78 11.49 -10.02
C ALA A 182 34.10 10.79 -10.37
N ILE A 183 34.29 9.54 -9.91
CA ILE A 183 35.43 8.69 -10.31
C ILE A 183 35.34 8.37 -11.81
N LEU A 184 34.18 7.91 -12.31
CA LEU A 184 33.96 7.58 -13.73
C LEU A 184 34.09 8.80 -14.66
N GLU A 185 33.85 10.00 -14.12
CA GLU A 185 34.01 11.29 -14.78
C GLU A 185 35.37 11.94 -14.54
N ARG A 186 36.28 11.31 -13.79
CA ARG A 186 37.61 11.82 -13.46
C ARG A 186 37.59 13.24 -12.87
N ARG A 187 36.65 13.50 -11.97
CA ARG A 187 36.56 14.78 -11.22
C ARG A 187 37.71 14.89 -10.20
N GLY A 188 37.88 16.07 -9.57
CA GLY A 188 38.87 16.21 -8.50
C GLY A 188 38.56 15.33 -7.29
N TRP A 189 39.59 14.95 -6.52
CA TRP A 189 39.49 14.01 -5.39
C TRP A 189 38.38 14.35 -4.38
N ARG A 190 38.11 15.65 -4.16
CA ARG A 190 37.03 16.12 -3.27
C ARG A 190 35.64 15.63 -3.72
N TRP A 191 35.40 15.56 -5.03
CA TRP A 191 34.15 15.05 -5.60
C TRP A 191 34.11 13.52 -5.64
N MET A 192 35.27 12.86 -5.73
CA MET A 192 35.36 11.40 -5.72
C MET A 192 35.10 10.84 -4.32
N ILE A 193 35.76 11.39 -3.31
CA ILE A 193 35.76 10.87 -1.94
C ILE A 193 34.64 11.48 -1.09
N GLY A 194 34.40 12.79 -1.24
CA GLY A 194 33.46 13.54 -0.40
C GLY A 194 32.06 12.93 -0.33
N PRO A 195 31.37 12.69 -1.47
CA PRO A 195 30.05 12.07 -1.47
C PRO A 195 30.04 10.63 -0.94
N ILE A 196 31.10 9.84 -1.19
CA ILE A 196 31.21 8.46 -0.68
C ILE A 196 31.27 8.47 0.84
N VAL A 197 32.18 9.28 1.41
CA VAL A 197 32.34 9.38 2.87
C VAL A 197 31.08 9.96 3.51
N LEU A 198 30.50 11.00 2.91
CA LEU A 198 29.27 11.61 3.41
C LEU A 198 28.09 10.62 3.42
N GLY A 199 27.89 9.91 2.31
CA GLY A 199 26.83 8.91 2.20
C GLY A 199 27.06 7.72 3.15
N ALA A 200 28.27 7.17 3.20
CA ALA A 200 28.60 6.06 4.10
C ALA A 200 28.43 6.45 5.58
N ALA A 201 28.89 7.63 5.98
CA ALA A 201 28.75 8.13 7.35
C ALA A 201 27.27 8.29 7.73
N TRP A 202 26.45 8.85 6.82
CA TRP A 202 25.01 8.96 7.06
C TRP A 202 24.35 7.58 7.16
N PHE A 203 24.64 6.67 6.23
CA PHE A 203 24.07 5.33 6.22
C PHE A 203 24.33 4.59 7.53
N MET A 204 25.59 4.59 8.01
CA MET A 204 25.97 3.94 9.26
C MET A 204 25.28 4.59 10.47
N MET A 205 25.23 5.92 10.51
CA MET A 205 24.57 6.65 11.60
C MET A 205 23.07 6.35 11.63
N ALA A 206 22.40 6.46 10.49
CA ALA A 206 20.95 6.32 10.37
C ALA A 206 20.49 4.88 10.63
N THR A 207 21.18 3.88 10.08
CA THR A 207 20.89 2.46 10.37
C THR A 207 21.24 2.07 11.81
N GLY A 208 22.26 2.69 12.41
CA GLY A 208 22.60 2.53 13.82
C GLY A 208 21.56 3.15 14.76
N VAL A 209 21.01 4.32 14.42
CA VAL A 209 19.86 4.91 15.14
C VAL A 209 18.66 3.97 15.06
N ALA A 210 18.34 3.46 13.87
CA ALA A 210 17.24 2.52 13.72
C ALA A 210 17.45 1.22 14.52
N ALA A 211 18.65 0.65 14.49
CA ALA A 211 18.96 -0.50 15.33
C ALA A 211 18.84 -0.21 16.84
N HIS A 212 19.19 0.99 17.29
CA HIS A 212 19.09 1.39 18.69
C HIS A 212 17.65 1.48 19.21
N PHE A 213 16.73 1.96 18.38
CA PHE A 213 15.31 2.11 18.72
C PHE A 213 14.46 0.88 18.38
N ALA A 214 14.99 -0.06 17.60
CA ALA A 214 14.30 -1.31 17.28
C ALA A 214 14.30 -2.28 18.49
N PRO A 215 13.19 -2.99 18.76
CA PRO A 215 13.11 -3.97 19.84
C PRO A 215 14.18 -5.06 19.78
N SER A 216 14.53 -5.50 18.56
CA SER A 216 15.55 -6.53 18.31
C SER A 216 17.00 -6.07 18.56
N GLY A 217 17.23 -4.77 18.79
CA GLY A 217 18.57 -4.18 18.83
C GLY A 217 19.32 -4.23 17.49
N SER A 218 18.61 -4.51 16.39
CA SER A 218 19.18 -4.71 15.05
C SER A 218 18.33 -4.01 13.99
N TYR A 219 18.96 -3.66 12.86
CA TYR A 219 18.25 -3.02 11.77
C TYR A 219 17.26 -4.01 11.12
N LYS A 220 15.95 -3.77 11.29
CA LYS A 220 14.89 -4.74 10.98
C LYS A 220 14.91 -5.28 9.55
N PHE A 221 15.32 -4.46 8.56
CA PHE A 221 15.31 -4.85 7.15
C PHE A 221 16.47 -5.75 6.73
N LEU A 222 17.40 -6.10 7.64
CA LEU A 222 18.37 -7.16 7.39
C LEU A 222 17.70 -8.51 7.08
N ILE A 223 16.46 -8.71 7.55
CA ILE A 223 15.69 -9.93 7.29
C ILE A 223 15.56 -10.25 5.79
N TYR A 224 15.48 -9.24 4.93
CA TYR A 224 15.37 -9.44 3.48
C TYR A 224 16.60 -10.08 2.85
N TYR A 225 17.74 -10.12 3.55
CA TYR A 225 18.99 -10.67 3.05
C TYR A 225 19.34 -12.04 3.66
N THR A 226 18.52 -12.55 4.58
CA THR A 226 18.77 -13.83 5.30
C THR A 226 18.83 -15.04 4.39
N TRP A 227 18.27 -14.97 3.18
CA TRP A 227 18.40 -16.02 2.17
C TRP A 227 19.85 -16.21 1.69
N LEU A 228 20.73 -15.20 1.84
CA LEU A 228 22.16 -15.30 1.58
C LEU A 228 22.92 -16.00 2.70
N GLY A 229 22.34 -16.06 3.91
CA GLY A 229 22.98 -16.55 5.13
C GLY A 229 22.62 -15.65 6.31
N GLU A 230 23.07 -16.03 7.51
CA GLU A 230 22.93 -15.17 8.70
C GLU A 230 23.60 -13.81 8.45
N ALA A 231 22.90 -12.73 8.79
CA ALA A 231 23.35 -11.37 8.59
C ALA A 231 23.00 -10.50 9.80
N HIS A 232 24.02 -10.04 10.52
CA HIS A 232 23.88 -9.14 11.66
C HIS A 232 24.20 -7.68 11.27
N SER A 233 24.79 -7.50 10.09
CA SER A 233 25.17 -6.21 9.52
C SER A 233 25.10 -6.23 8.00
N PHE A 234 25.10 -5.04 7.38
CA PHE A 234 25.25 -4.93 5.92
C PHE A 234 26.62 -5.39 5.40
N ALA A 235 27.64 -5.43 6.26
CA ALA A 235 28.94 -6.02 5.90
C ALA A 235 28.81 -7.54 5.71
N ASP A 236 28.05 -8.22 6.56
CA ASP A 236 27.78 -9.66 6.42
C ASP A 236 27.00 -9.93 5.12
N VAL A 237 25.99 -9.10 4.81
CA VAL A 237 25.25 -9.20 3.54
C VAL A 237 26.19 -9.09 2.35
N ALA A 238 27.10 -8.12 2.35
CA ALA A 238 28.07 -7.93 1.28
C ALA A 238 29.02 -9.13 1.15
N VAL A 239 29.58 -9.62 2.27
CA VAL A 239 30.48 -10.80 2.29
C VAL A 239 29.74 -12.06 1.83
N ASN A 240 28.51 -12.28 2.28
CA ASN A 240 27.69 -13.43 1.88
C ASN A 240 27.32 -13.37 0.40
N ALA A 241 26.95 -12.20 -0.13
CA ALA A 241 26.68 -12.02 -1.55
C ALA A 241 27.92 -12.27 -2.42
N LEU A 242 29.09 -11.78 -2.00
CA LEU A 242 30.36 -11.95 -2.73
C LEU A 242 30.90 -13.38 -2.67
N SER A 243 30.66 -14.10 -1.58
CA SER A 243 31.07 -15.50 -1.41
C SER A 243 30.15 -16.49 -2.15
N GLN A 244 28.93 -16.08 -2.53
CA GLN A 244 27.94 -16.93 -3.19
C GLN A 244 27.47 -16.35 -4.54
N PRO A 245 28.39 -16.06 -5.50
CA PRO A 245 28.05 -15.31 -6.72
C PRO A 245 27.07 -16.05 -7.64
N LEU A 246 27.13 -17.39 -7.72
CA LEU A 246 26.18 -18.18 -8.52
C LEU A 246 24.77 -18.13 -7.94
N LYS A 247 24.65 -18.12 -6.61
CA LYS A 247 23.37 -18.02 -5.91
C LYS A 247 22.75 -16.62 -6.11
N VAL A 248 23.58 -15.57 -6.02
CA VAL A 248 23.17 -14.20 -6.35
C VAL A 248 22.74 -14.07 -7.80
N LEU A 249 23.49 -14.66 -8.74
CA LEU A 249 23.13 -14.62 -10.16
C LEU A 249 21.80 -15.34 -10.42
N ALA A 250 21.59 -16.52 -9.83
CA ALA A 250 20.33 -17.26 -9.98
C ALA A 250 19.13 -16.48 -9.41
N HIS A 251 19.30 -15.78 -8.28
CA HIS A 251 18.26 -14.94 -7.68
C HIS A 251 17.97 -13.68 -8.51
N THR A 252 19.03 -13.03 -9.01
CA THR A 252 18.91 -11.76 -9.74
C THR A 252 18.48 -11.94 -11.20
N ALA A 253 18.71 -13.11 -11.80
CA ALA A 253 18.24 -13.46 -13.14
C ALA A 253 16.75 -13.88 -13.15
N SER A 254 15.86 -12.98 -12.72
CA SER A 254 14.41 -13.22 -12.67
C SER A 254 13.64 -12.38 -13.68
N LEU A 255 12.48 -12.88 -14.11
CA LEU A 255 11.57 -12.13 -14.99
C LEU A 255 11.07 -10.85 -14.31
N GLY A 256 10.83 -10.86 -12.99
CA GLY A 256 10.40 -9.68 -12.24
C GLY A 256 11.43 -8.56 -12.24
N ASN A 257 12.74 -8.90 -12.17
CA ASN A 257 13.80 -7.91 -12.30
C ASN A 257 13.85 -7.30 -13.71
N ILE A 258 13.66 -8.11 -14.75
CA ILE A 258 13.59 -7.63 -16.13
C ILE A 258 12.38 -6.72 -16.32
N GLU A 259 11.21 -7.12 -15.83
CA GLU A 259 9.97 -6.34 -15.85
C GLU A 259 10.16 -4.97 -15.18
N MET A 260 10.74 -4.94 -13.97
CA MET A 260 11.05 -3.71 -13.25
C MET A 260 11.97 -2.78 -14.08
N LEU A 261 13.06 -3.32 -14.62
CA LEU A 261 14.02 -2.53 -15.41
C LEU A 261 13.38 -1.97 -16.69
N LEU A 262 12.53 -2.76 -17.37
CA LEU A 262 11.76 -2.29 -18.52
C LEU A 262 10.76 -1.21 -18.11
N GLY A 263 10.06 -1.37 -16.99
CA GLY A 263 9.15 -0.37 -16.43
C GLY A 263 9.81 0.96 -16.11
N PHE A 264 11.09 0.95 -15.70
CA PHE A 264 11.88 2.17 -15.50
C PHE A 264 12.36 2.84 -16.79
N LEU A 265 12.72 2.05 -17.81
CA LEU A 265 13.34 2.56 -19.04
C LEU A 265 12.33 2.98 -20.11
N LEU A 266 11.20 2.27 -20.21
CA LEU A 266 10.19 2.46 -21.26
C LEU A 266 9.59 3.88 -21.25
N PRO A 267 9.17 4.47 -20.11
CA PRO A 267 8.65 5.84 -20.08
C PRO A 267 9.67 6.88 -20.55
N LEU A 268 10.97 6.58 -20.44
CA LEU A 268 12.07 7.46 -20.85
C LEU A 268 12.64 7.08 -22.22
N LEU A 269 11.90 6.29 -23.01
CA LEU A 269 12.28 5.86 -24.37
C LEU A 269 13.67 5.21 -24.43
N PHE A 270 14.08 4.53 -23.36
CA PHE A 270 15.42 3.93 -23.23
C PHE A 270 16.59 4.92 -23.37
N LEU A 271 16.35 6.24 -23.36
CA LEU A 271 17.39 7.28 -23.36
C LEU A 271 18.44 7.09 -22.25
N PRO A 272 18.10 6.62 -21.03
CA PRO A 272 19.10 6.35 -19.99
C PRO A 272 20.24 5.42 -20.45
N LEU A 273 19.95 4.45 -21.32
CA LEU A 273 20.94 3.47 -21.80
C LEU A 273 22.03 4.10 -22.68
N LEU A 274 21.76 5.26 -23.28
CA LEU A 274 22.77 6.00 -24.06
C LEU A 274 23.79 6.71 -23.16
N SER A 275 23.56 6.72 -21.84
CA SER A 275 24.48 7.31 -20.88
C SER A 275 24.79 6.38 -19.70
N PRO A 276 25.43 5.22 -19.96
CA PRO A 276 25.64 4.18 -18.95
C PRO A 276 26.43 4.68 -17.74
N LYS A 277 27.35 5.62 -17.92
CA LYS A 277 28.08 6.26 -16.79
C LYS A 277 27.14 6.87 -15.75
N LYS A 278 25.99 7.42 -16.16
CA LYS A 278 25.01 8.05 -15.26
C LYS A 278 24.15 7.02 -14.54
N LEU A 279 23.99 5.83 -15.11
CA LEU A 279 23.26 4.74 -14.49
C LEU A 279 23.95 4.22 -13.22
N ILE A 280 25.23 4.57 -12.98
CA ILE A 280 25.90 4.26 -11.71
C ILE A 280 25.16 4.82 -10.50
N LEU A 281 24.36 5.89 -10.65
CA LEU A 281 23.54 6.43 -9.56
C LEU A 281 22.47 5.46 -9.06
N LEU A 282 22.12 4.46 -9.85
CA LEU A 282 21.15 3.44 -9.49
C LEU A 282 21.79 2.29 -8.71
N ILE A 283 23.12 2.22 -8.60
CA ILE A 283 23.79 1.02 -8.06
C ILE A 283 23.34 0.69 -6.63
N GLY A 284 23.23 1.70 -5.76
CA GLY A 284 22.76 1.52 -4.39
C GLY A 284 21.32 0.99 -4.32
N PRO A 285 20.33 1.74 -4.84
CA PRO A 285 18.94 1.29 -4.88
C PRO A 285 18.74 -0.06 -5.61
N LEU A 286 19.45 -0.30 -6.72
CA LEU A 286 19.41 -1.60 -7.41
C LEU A 286 19.95 -2.72 -6.52
N SER A 287 21.08 -2.53 -5.85
CA SER A 287 21.61 -3.54 -4.95
C SER A 287 20.63 -3.87 -3.81
N GLN A 288 19.92 -2.88 -3.27
CA GLN A 288 18.93 -3.11 -2.23
C GLN A 288 17.78 -4.01 -2.70
N ILE A 289 17.21 -3.70 -3.87
CA ILE A 289 16.08 -4.44 -4.44
C ILE A 289 16.52 -5.82 -4.95
N LEU A 290 17.59 -5.87 -5.74
CA LEU A 290 18.03 -7.10 -6.40
C LEU A 290 18.56 -8.14 -5.42
N LEU A 291 19.18 -7.72 -4.31
CA LEU A 291 19.66 -8.64 -3.27
C LEU A 291 18.59 -8.96 -2.21
N GLY A 292 17.50 -8.20 -2.14
CA GLY A 292 16.40 -8.50 -1.23
C GLY A 292 15.68 -9.78 -1.66
N SER A 293 15.17 -10.55 -0.69
CA SER A 293 14.45 -11.80 -0.95
C SER A 293 13.23 -11.65 -1.86
N PRO A 294 12.46 -10.53 -1.87
CA PRO A 294 11.39 -10.35 -2.85
C PRO A 294 11.90 -10.12 -4.28
N GLY A 295 13.12 -9.61 -4.43
CA GLY A 295 13.64 -9.12 -5.70
C GLY A 295 12.85 -7.91 -6.24
N GLY A 296 13.00 -7.65 -7.54
CA GLY A 296 12.22 -6.69 -8.30
C GLY A 296 10.98 -7.31 -8.95
N SER A 297 10.01 -6.46 -9.28
CA SER A 297 8.76 -6.81 -9.96
C SER A 297 8.02 -5.54 -10.41
N ALA A 298 6.87 -5.70 -11.08
CA ALA A 298 5.91 -4.61 -11.28
C ALA A 298 5.56 -3.85 -9.98
N THR A 299 5.55 -4.51 -8.82
CA THR A 299 5.28 -3.86 -7.52
C THR A 299 6.29 -2.74 -7.24
N ILE A 300 7.58 -2.91 -7.58
CA ILE A 300 8.58 -1.85 -7.38
C ILE A 300 8.29 -0.62 -8.26
N VAL A 301 7.72 -0.85 -9.46
CA VAL A 301 7.31 0.21 -10.41
C VAL A 301 6.03 0.91 -9.93
N GLN A 302 5.15 0.19 -9.24
CA GLN A 302 3.84 0.66 -8.80
C GLN A 302 3.83 1.31 -7.42
N THR A 303 4.92 1.20 -6.65
CA THR A 303 4.98 1.69 -5.27
C THR A 303 6.07 2.76 -5.09
N HIS A 304 6.20 3.24 -3.85
CA HIS A 304 7.16 4.27 -3.49
C HIS A 304 8.64 3.85 -3.70
N TYR A 305 8.92 2.54 -3.83
CA TYR A 305 10.28 2.02 -4.03
C TYR A 305 10.98 2.56 -5.29
N SER A 306 10.23 3.00 -6.30
CA SER A 306 10.78 3.61 -7.51
C SER A 306 11.45 4.98 -7.28
N THR A 307 11.22 5.64 -6.14
CA THR A 307 11.65 7.01 -5.85
C THR A 307 13.14 7.24 -6.05
N LEU A 308 14.01 6.41 -5.47
CA LEU A 308 15.46 6.64 -5.51
C LEU A 308 16.09 6.40 -6.88
N PHE A 309 15.38 5.73 -7.80
CA PHE A 309 15.84 5.53 -9.17
C PHE A 309 15.62 6.77 -10.04
N LEU A 310 14.59 7.57 -9.75
CA LEU A 310 14.16 8.70 -10.57
C LEU A 310 15.26 9.75 -10.84
N PRO A 311 16.04 10.24 -9.85
CA PRO A 311 17.07 11.24 -10.12
C PRO A 311 18.14 10.73 -11.10
N GLY A 312 18.56 9.47 -10.94
CA GLY A 312 19.56 8.85 -11.81
C GLY A 312 19.02 8.56 -13.21
N LEU A 313 17.79 8.05 -13.32
CA LEU A 313 17.12 7.77 -14.59
C LEU A 313 16.94 9.04 -15.42
N PHE A 314 16.41 10.11 -14.81
CA PHE A 314 16.22 11.39 -15.52
C PHE A 314 17.56 12.04 -15.89
N LEU A 315 18.55 12.03 -15.00
CA LEU A 315 19.90 12.53 -15.33
C LEU A 315 20.53 11.75 -16.50
N ALA A 316 20.38 10.43 -16.50
CA ALA A 316 20.87 9.56 -17.56
C ALA A 316 20.15 9.81 -18.88
N ALA A 317 18.83 9.96 -18.88
CA ALA A 317 18.03 10.29 -20.06
C ALA A 317 18.42 11.66 -20.65
N MET A 318 18.54 12.69 -19.82
CA MET A 318 19.02 14.02 -20.23
C MET A 318 20.44 13.97 -20.82
N SER A 319 21.30 13.11 -20.27
CA SER A 319 22.67 12.92 -20.77
C SER A 319 22.77 12.03 -22.00
N GLY A 320 21.75 11.20 -22.23
CA GLY A 320 21.62 10.30 -23.37
C GLY A 320 21.07 10.99 -24.61
N LEU A 321 20.11 11.90 -24.45
CA LEU A 321 19.45 12.61 -25.55
C LEU A 321 20.45 13.31 -26.52
N PRO A 322 21.49 14.03 -26.07
CA PRO A 322 22.49 14.63 -26.97
C PRO A 322 23.33 13.62 -27.78
N LYS A 323 23.37 12.35 -27.37
CA LYS A 323 24.16 11.29 -28.00
C LYS A 323 23.40 10.53 -29.09
N LEU A 324 22.11 10.80 -29.26
CA LEU A 324 21.38 10.29 -30.42
C LEU A 324 22.03 10.81 -31.69
N ASN A 325 22.43 9.88 -32.57
CA ASN A 325 22.96 10.18 -33.88
C ASN A 325 21.94 9.74 -34.92
N SER A 326 21.52 10.65 -35.81
CA SER A 326 20.67 10.30 -36.94
C SER A 326 21.50 9.94 -38.18
N PRO A 327 21.17 8.85 -38.91
CA PRO A 327 21.67 8.65 -40.28
C PRO A 327 21.16 9.75 -41.26
N LEU A 328 20.07 10.47 -40.94
CA LEU A 328 19.55 11.60 -41.73
C LEU A 328 20.33 12.92 -41.54
N LYS A 329 21.34 12.95 -40.66
CA LYS A 329 22.20 14.12 -40.41
C LYS A 329 22.89 14.65 -41.68
N ARG A 330 23.01 13.81 -42.72
CA ARG A 330 23.65 14.15 -43.99
C ARG A 330 22.85 15.10 -44.89
N GLN A 331 21.54 15.28 -44.67
CA GLN A 331 20.68 15.98 -45.65
C GLN A 331 19.95 17.23 -45.14
N LEU A 332 19.71 17.42 -43.84
CA LEU A 332 18.76 18.45 -43.36
C LEU A 332 19.28 19.44 -42.31
N ALA A 333 20.59 19.46 -42.00
CA ALA A 333 21.26 20.39 -41.06
C ALA A 333 20.63 20.56 -39.64
N ILE A 334 19.58 19.80 -39.34
CA ILE A 334 18.86 19.70 -38.07
C ILE A 334 18.86 18.21 -37.69
N ASP A 335 19.25 17.89 -36.45
CA ASP A 335 19.30 16.51 -35.97
C ASP A 335 17.88 16.02 -35.64
N GLN A 336 17.18 15.51 -36.67
CA GLN A 336 15.79 15.07 -36.58
C GLN A 336 15.59 14.02 -35.47
N ALA A 337 16.57 13.17 -35.18
CA ALA A 337 16.46 12.15 -34.14
C ALA A 337 16.31 12.76 -32.74
N LYS A 338 17.05 13.83 -32.43
CA LYS A 338 16.97 14.52 -31.13
C LYS A 338 15.65 15.26 -30.96
N THR A 339 15.21 15.94 -32.02
CA THR A 339 13.93 16.64 -32.03
C THR A 339 12.78 15.64 -31.91
N LEU A 340 12.80 14.55 -32.69
CA LEU A 340 11.82 13.47 -32.62
C LEU A 340 11.80 12.81 -31.24
N ALA A 341 12.94 12.46 -30.66
CA ALA A 341 12.99 11.89 -29.31
C ALA A 341 12.44 12.85 -28.25
N THR A 342 12.70 14.16 -28.38
CA THR A 342 12.12 15.18 -27.51
C THR A 342 10.60 15.24 -27.66
N LEU A 343 10.10 15.20 -28.90
CA LEU A 343 8.66 15.21 -29.20
C LEU A 343 7.96 13.92 -28.75
N LEU A 344 8.66 12.78 -28.85
CA LEU A 344 8.14 11.46 -28.45
C LEU A 344 8.21 11.24 -26.93
N LEU A 345 9.04 11.97 -26.19
CA LEU A 345 9.18 11.78 -24.74
C LEU A 345 7.85 12.00 -24.00
N ILE A 346 7.07 12.99 -24.42
CA ILE A 346 5.75 13.30 -23.85
C ILE A 346 4.72 12.19 -24.14
N PRO A 347 4.43 11.81 -25.41
CA PRO A 347 3.50 10.72 -25.68
C PRO A 347 4.02 9.36 -25.19
N GLY A 348 5.34 9.15 -25.12
CA GLY A 348 5.93 7.94 -24.53
C GLY A 348 5.71 7.85 -23.02
N THR A 349 5.92 8.95 -22.28
CA THR A 349 5.58 9.00 -20.84
C THR A 349 4.07 8.92 -20.61
N LEU A 350 3.26 9.56 -21.45
CA LEU A 350 1.80 9.45 -21.39
C LEU A 350 1.33 8.02 -21.64
N TYR A 351 1.89 7.32 -22.63
CA TYR A 351 1.62 5.90 -22.85
C TYR A 351 2.00 5.08 -21.63
N GLY A 352 3.17 5.33 -21.03
CA GLY A 352 3.57 4.74 -19.75
C GLY A 352 2.57 5.02 -18.63
N SER A 353 2.08 6.25 -18.49
CA SER A 353 1.04 6.63 -17.52
C SER A 353 -0.28 5.87 -17.72
N LEU A 354 -0.67 5.63 -18.97
CA LEU A 354 -1.89 4.90 -19.35
C LEU A 354 -1.77 3.38 -19.27
N THR A 355 -0.55 2.83 -19.13
CA THR A 355 -0.32 1.37 -19.15
C THR A 355 0.30 0.84 -17.87
N LEU A 356 1.22 1.60 -17.27
CA LEU A 356 1.95 1.26 -16.05
C LEU A 356 1.58 2.18 -14.87
N GLY A 357 0.89 3.28 -15.15
CA GLY A 357 0.46 4.25 -14.14
C GLY A 357 -0.92 3.93 -13.57
N PRO A 358 -1.36 4.69 -12.56
CA PRO A 358 -2.57 4.37 -11.81
C PRO A 358 -3.85 4.97 -12.43
N LEU A 359 -3.71 5.86 -13.41
CA LEU A 359 -4.83 6.62 -13.97
C LEU A 359 -5.94 5.77 -14.62
N PRO A 360 -5.64 4.67 -15.34
CA PRO A 360 -6.70 3.79 -15.84
C PRO A 360 -7.56 3.21 -14.71
N ALA A 361 -6.94 2.72 -13.64
CA ALA A 361 -7.65 2.18 -12.49
C ALA A 361 -8.49 3.26 -11.77
N VAL A 362 -7.94 4.47 -11.62
CA VAL A 362 -8.69 5.64 -11.12
C VAL A 362 -9.93 5.89 -11.98
N ALA A 363 -9.77 5.97 -13.30
CA ALA A 363 -10.86 6.26 -14.23
C ALA A 363 -11.95 5.18 -14.19
N THR A 364 -11.56 3.91 -14.20
CA THR A 364 -12.50 2.77 -14.10
C THR A 364 -13.31 2.86 -12.82
N ARG A 365 -12.67 3.10 -11.68
CA ARG A 365 -13.35 3.16 -10.36
C ARG A 365 -14.24 4.40 -10.20
N ILE A 366 -13.85 5.54 -10.77
CA ILE A 366 -14.71 6.73 -10.82
C ILE A 366 -15.97 6.44 -11.64
N TRP A 367 -15.82 5.78 -12.80
CA TRP A 367 -16.93 5.48 -13.71
C TRP A 367 -17.88 4.42 -13.15
N SER A 368 -17.35 3.36 -12.53
CA SER A 368 -18.17 2.31 -11.92
C SER A 368 -18.87 2.76 -10.64
N GLY A 369 -18.35 3.79 -9.95
CA GLY A 369 -18.83 4.17 -8.62
C GLY A 369 -18.47 3.16 -7.53
N ASP A 370 -17.57 2.22 -7.83
CA ASP A 370 -17.20 1.12 -6.95
C ASP A 370 -16.52 1.60 -5.65
N GLY A 371 -16.98 1.03 -4.53
CA GLY A 371 -16.53 1.35 -3.18
C GLY A 371 -17.25 2.50 -2.48
N ARG A 372 -18.22 3.20 -3.11
CA ARG A 372 -18.92 4.33 -2.46
C ARG A 372 -19.80 3.92 -1.28
N GLU A 373 -20.57 2.85 -1.41
CA GLU A 373 -21.42 2.33 -0.32
C GLU A 373 -20.55 1.81 0.83
N ALA A 374 -19.54 1.02 0.49
CA ALA A 374 -18.52 0.53 1.41
C ALA A 374 -17.84 1.66 2.19
N ALA A 375 -17.52 2.79 1.54
CA ALA A 375 -16.93 3.96 2.18
C ALA A 375 -17.93 4.69 3.09
N ALA A 376 -19.21 4.81 2.69
CA ALA A 376 -20.24 5.41 3.53
C ALA A 376 -20.48 4.60 4.82
N ASP A 377 -20.45 3.27 4.72
CA ASP A 377 -20.55 2.37 5.88
C ASP A 377 -19.33 2.51 6.80
N ALA A 378 -18.12 2.57 6.23
CA ALA A 378 -16.88 2.76 7.00
C ALA A 378 -16.86 4.12 7.71
N GLN A 379 -17.35 5.17 7.06
CA GLN A 379 -17.47 6.50 7.63
C GLN A 379 -18.39 6.52 8.86
N ARG A 380 -19.56 5.87 8.80
CA ARG A 380 -20.48 5.78 9.95
C ARG A 380 -19.85 5.10 11.17
N ILE A 381 -18.93 4.18 10.94
CA ILE A 381 -18.17 3.49 12.01
C ILE A 381 -17.12 4.41 12.61
N VAL A 382 -16.32 5.08 11.78
CA VAL A 382 -15.31 6.04 12.25
C VAL A 382 -15.93 7.15 13.07
N GLU A 383 -17.09 7.66 12.66
CA GLU A 383 -17.81 8.73 13.36
C GLU A 383 -18.33 8.34 14.75
N GLN A 384 -18.51 7.05 15.03
CA GLN A 384 -18.91 6.55 16.34
C GLN A 384 -17.75 6.46 17.33
N VAL A 385 -16.50 6.45 16.84
CA VAL A 385 -15.32 6.35 17.70
C VAL A 385 -14.98 7.72 18.28
N PRO A 386 -14.94 7.89 19.61
CA PRO A 386 -14.55 9.16 20.22
C PRO A 386 -13.12 9.57 19.80
N PRO A 387 -12.86 10.87 19.54
CA PRO A 387 -11.57 11.33 19.01
C PRO A 387 -10.34 10.95 19.86
N ASN A 388 -10.50 10.86 21.19
CA ASN A 388 -9.41 10.58 22.14
C ASN A 388 -9.40 9.14 22.65
N ALA A 389 -10.29 8.28 22.16
CA ALA A 389 -10.34 6.89 22.62
C ALA A 389 -9.19 6.09 21.99
N ALA A 390 -8.57 5.21 22.78
CA ALA A 390 -7.65 4.21 22.24
C ALA A 390 -8.45 3.18 21.42
N VAL A 391 -8.02 2.95 20.19
CA VAL A 391 -8.75 2.09 19.22
C VAL A 391 -7.82 1.08 18.57
N ALA A 392 -8.28 -0.15 18.40
CA ALA A 392 -7.70 -1.09 17.46
C ALA A 392 -8.47 -1.02 16.14
N ALA A 393 -7.78 -0.91 15.01
CA ALA A 393 -8.43 -0.83 13.71
C ALA A 393 -7.82 -1.76 12.65
N SER A 394 -8.66 -2.24 11.74
CA SER A 394 -8.23 -3.02 10.58
C SER A 394 -7.85 -2.10 9.39
N TYR A 395 -7.40 -2.67 8.27
CA TYR A 395 -6.57 -1.97 7.27
C TYR A 395 -7.14 -0.64 6.80
N ARG A 396 -8.33 -0.64 6.18
CA ARG A 396 -8.93 0.57 5.58
C ARG A 396 -9.40 1.61 6.59
N LEU A 397 -9.66 1.21 7.84
CA LEU A 397 -10.14 2.07 8.92
C LEU A 397 -8.98 2.75 9.65
N LEU A 398 -7.78 2.16 9.57
CA LEU A 398 -6.60 2.60 10.32
C LEU A 398 -6.19 4.05 9.99
N PRO A 399 -6.11 4.50 8.72
CA PRO A 399 -5.71 5.89 8.42
C PRO A 399 -6.67 6.92 9.01
N GLU A 400 -7.98 6.70 8.90
CA GLU A 400 -9.01 7.62 9.39
C GLU A 400 -9.01 7.74 10.91
N LEU A 401 -8.61 6.66 11.59
CA LEU A 401 -8.50 6.62 13.05
C LEU A 401 -7.10 6.95 13.55
N SER A 402 -6.13 7.29 12.69
CA SER A 402 -4.73 7.44 13.11
C SER A 402 -4.36 8.78 13.74
N SER A 403 -5.22 9.80 13.65
CA SER A 403 -5.02 11.12 14.29
C SER A 403 -5.33 11.08 15.80
N ARG A 404 -4.59 10.27 16.55
CA ARG A 404 -4.74 10.10 18.00
C ARG A 404 -3.46 9.56 18.65
N SER A 405 -3.39 9.61 19.97
CA SER A 405 -2.24 9.10 20.72
C SER A 405 -2.06 7.59 20.58
N SER A 406 -3.15 6.85 20.72
CA SER A 406 -3.16 5.38 20.75
C SER A 406 -4.09 4.83 19.65
N VAL A 407 -3.49 4.27 18.60
CA VAL A 407 -4.18 3.46 17.59
C VAL A 407 -3.38 2.19 17.32
N TYR A 408 -4.03 1.05 17.41
CA TYR A 408 -3.39 -0.25 17.26
C TYR A 408 -3.85 -0.93 15.99
N SER A 409 -2.93 -1.69 15.39
CA SER A 409 -3.25 -2.51 14.24
C SER A 409 -3.96 -3.79 14.70
N ALA A 410 -5.20 -3.99 14.24
CA ALA A 410 -5.92 -5.24 14.49
C ALA A 410 -5.22 -6.46 13.87
N HIS A 411 -4.47 -6.27 12.78
CA HIS A 411 -3.78 -7.36 12.12
C HIS A 411 -2.55 -7.84 12.92
N TYR A 412 -1.86 -6.95 13.64
CA TYR A 412 -0.78 -7.36 14.54
C TYR A 412 -1.33 -7.95 15.84
N ILE A 413 -2.46 -7.48 16.36
CA ILE A 413 -3.17 -8.15 17.47
C ILE A 413 -3.59 -9.56 17.03
N PHE A 414 -4.11 -9.71 15.81
CA PHE A 414 -4.43 -11.00 15.24
C PHE A 414 -3.20 -11.90 15.19
N LEU A 415 -2.04 -11.42 14.73
CA LEU A 415 -0.80 -12.23 14.72
C LEU A 415 -0.22 -12.48 16.12
N GLY A 416 -0.42 -11.57 17.08
CA GLY A 416 0.21 -11.61 18.40
C GLY A 416 1.73 -11.39 18.35
N VAL A 417 2.28 -11.01 17.20
CA VAL A 417 3.68 -10.70 16.98
C VAL A 417 3.80 -9.47 16.11
N GLU A 418 4.87 -8.71 16.32
CA GLU A 418 5.21 -7.54 15.53
C GLU A 418 5.59 -7.91 14.08
N GLN A 419 5.81 -6.90 13.25
CA GLN A 419 6.28 -7.07 11.87
C GLN A 419 7.52 -7.97 11.84
N PHE A 420 7.51 -8.98 10.96
CA PHE A 420 8.58 -9.97 10.83
C PHE A 420 8.78 -10.93 12.02
N GLY A 421 7.90 -10.90 13.02
CA GLY A 421 8.02 -11.75 14.21
C GLY A 421 9.19 -11.33 15.11
N THR A 422 9.54 -10.04 15.12
CA THR A 422 10.65 -9.49 15.90
C THR A 422 10.43 -9.62 17.40
N ASP A 423 9.19 -9.41 17.85
CA ASP A 423 8.78 -9.55 19.24
C ASP A 423 7.27 -9.87 19.33
N SER A 424 6.80 -10.13 20.54
CA SER A 424 5.38 -10.26 20.85
C SER A 424 4.68 -8.92 20.68
N TYR A 425 3.58 -8.89 19.94
CA TYR A 425 2.79 -7.68 19.84
C TYR A 425 1.99 -7.49 21.13
N PRO A 426 2.12 -6.35 21.83
CA PRO A 426 1.37 -6.09 23.05
C PRO A 426 -0.12 -6.06 22.74
N THR A 427 -0.91 -6.84 23.50
CA THR A 427 -2.34 -6.60 23.62
C THR A 427 -2.51 -5.41 24.55
N PRO A 428 -2.99 -4.25 24.07
CA PRO A 428 -3.00 -3.06 24.91
C PRO A 428 -4.18 -3.11 25.89
N ASP A 429 -3.90 -2.96 27.18
CA ASP A 429 -4.92 -2.93 28.23
C ASP A 429 -5.83 -1.69 28.13
N ASP A 430 -5.41 -0.67 27.38
CA ASP A 430 -6.11 0.61 27.23
C ASP A 430 -7.06 0.66 26.03
N VAL A 431 -7.12 -0.36 25.16
CA VAL A 431 -8.01 -0.33 23.98
C VAL A 431 -9.47 -0.31 24.42
N GLN A 432 -10.18 0.75 24.03
CA GLN A 432 -11.58 0.96 24.36
C GLN A 432 -12.53 0.56 23.21
N PHE A 433 -12.04 0.60 21.97
CA PHE A 433 -12.84 0.35 20.77
C PHE A 433 -12.11 -0.56 19.79
N LEU A 434 -12.85 -1.45 19.13
CA LEU A 434 -12.40 -2.19 17.96
C LEU A 434 -13.20 -1.74 16.73
N ALA A 435 -12.50 -1.23 15.73
CA ALA A 435 -13.04 -0.84 14.42
C ALA A 435 -12.51 -1.82 13.36
N PHE A 436 -13.31 -2.81 12.96
CA PHE A 436 -12.78 -3.98 12.22
C PHE A 436 -13.56 -4.30 10.96
N ASP A 437 -12.89 -4.40 9.81
CA ASP A 437 -13.43 -4.92 8.56
C ASP A 437 -13.40 -6.44 8.50
N GLU A 438 -14.56 -7.10 8.56
CA GLU A 438 -14.72 -8.56 8.47
C GLU A 438 -14.11 -9.13 7.18
N ASN A 439 -14.09 -8.37 6.09
CA ASN A 439 -13.45 -8.82 4.85
C ASN A 439 -11.94 -8.96 5.02
N ASP A 440 -11.33 -8.25 5.98
CA ASP A 440 -9.91 -8.38 6.30
C ASP A 440 -9.56 -9.78 6.84
N LEU A 441 -10.51 -10.58 7.35
CA LEU A 441 -10.24 -11.98 7.70
C LEU A 441 -9.85 -12.81 6.47
N SER A 442 -10.48 -12.56 5.32
CA SER A 442 -10.12 -13.22 4.06
C SER A 442 -8.73 -12.77 3.61
N THR A 443 -8.45 -11.47 3.77
CA THR A 443 -7.15 -10.88 3.46
C THR A 443 -6.04 -11.43 4.36
N TYR A 444 -6.26 -11.53 5.67
CA TYR A 444 -5.33 -12.12 6.65
C TYR A 444 -5.00 -13.56 6.28
N ARG A 445 -5.99 -14.35 5.87
CA ARG A 445 -5.75 -15.72 5.40
C ARG A 445 -4.82 -15.75 4.20
N ALA A 446 -5.15 -14.96 3.17
CA ALA A 446 -4.35 -14.89 1.95
C ALA A 446 -2.91 -14.44 2.21
N GLN A 447 -2.74 -13.39 3.01
CA GLN A 447 -1.45 -12.76 3.29
C GLN A 447 -0.61 -13.59 4.26
N PHE A 448 -1.18 -14.04 5.39
CA PHE A 448 -0.39 -14.65 6.46
C PHE A 448 -0.04 -16.10 6.16
N LEU A 449 -0.91 -16.87 5.49
CA LEU A 449 -0.58 -18.24 5.11
C LEU A 449 0.50 -18.32 4.01
N SER A 450 0.63 -17.28 3.18
CA SER A 450 1.68 -17.17 2.16
C SER A 450 2.99 -16.58 2.70
N THR A 451 2.98 -16.02 3.91
CA THR A 451 4.12 -15.34 4.52
C THR A 451 4.79 -16.23 5.56
N ASN A 452 6.05 -16.64 5.31
CA ASN A 452 6.76 -17.61 6.15
C ASN A 452 6.81 -17.24 7.65
N TRP A 453 7.04 -15.98 7.98
CA TRP A 453 7.13 -15.53 9.38
C TRP A 453 5.76 -15.40 10.06
N ALA A 454 4.69 -15.08 9.32
CA ALA A 454 3.36 -14.88 9.87
C ALA A 454 2.55 -16.19 9.96
N ARG A 455 2.80 -17.14 9.05
CA ARG A 455 2.09 -18.42 8.94
C ARG A 455 2.00 -19.21 10.26
N PRO A 456 3.06 -19.34 11.08
CA PRO A 456 2.98 -20.06 12.36
C PRO A 456 1.97 -19.45 13.35
N HIS A 457 1.70 -18.16 13.22
CA HIS A 457 0.85 -17.43 14.14
C HIS A 457 -0.62 -17.44 13.71
N TYR A 458 -0.92 -17.61 12.42
CA TYR A 458 -2.27 -17.46 11.87
C TYR A 458 -3.37 -18.23 12.65
N ASN A 459 -3.18 -19.53 12.91
CA ASN A 459 -4.21 -20.40 13.49
C ASN A 459 -4.72 -19.94 14.86
N GLY A 460 -3.88 -19.25 15.65
CA GLY A 460 -4.26 -18.72 16.97
C GLY A 460 -4.88 -17.33 16.94
N GLY A 461 -4.99 -16.70 15.76
CA GLY A 461 -5.24 -15.26 15.66
C GLY A 461 -6.63 -14.81 16.04
N ARG A 462 -7.65 -15.59 15.66
CA ARG A 462 -9.03 -15.32 16.09
C ARG A 462 -9.18 -15.42 17.60
N GLY A 463 -8.63 -16.46 18.21
CA GLY A 463 -8.63 -16.60 19.67
C GLY A 463 -7.87 -15.47 20.38
N ARG A 464 -6.82 -14.91 19.77
CA ARG A 464 -6.11 -13.74 20.30
C ARG A 464 -6.92 -12.46 20.20
N LEU A 465 -7.51 -12.14 19.04
CA LEU A 465 -8.46 -11.04 18.91
C LEU A 465 -9.58 -11.21 19.93
N GLY A 466 -10.16 -12.41 19.98
CA GLY A 466 -11.21 -12.80 20.91
C GLY A 466 -10.88 -12.46 22.35
N ARG A 467 -9.76 -12.98 22.87
CA ARG A 467 -9.30 -12.70 24.25
C ARG A 467 -8.97 -11.23 24.49
N SER A 468 -8.43 -10.54 23.49
CA SER A 468 -8.01 -9.13 23.61
C SER A 468 -9.20 -8.20 23.85
N PHE A 469 -10.40 -8.58 23.39
CA PHE A 469 -11.61 -7.77 23.59
C PHE A 469 -12.77 -8.54 24.25
N SER A 470 -12.55 -9.76 24.72
CA SER A 470 -13.54 -10.56 25.48
C SER A 470 -14.05 -9.91 26.78
N PRO A 471 -13.30 -9.04 27.48
CA PRO A 471 -13.82 -8.31 28.65
C PRO A 471 -14.81 -7.19 28.29
N LEU A 472 -14.84 -6.76 27.03
CA LEU A 472 -15.78 -5.77 26.54
C LEU A 472 -17.05 -6.52 26.16
N SER A 473 -18.06 -6.50 27.04
CA SER A 473 -19.35 -7.09 26.69
C SER A 473 -19.94 -6.28 25.51
N LEU A 474 -20.46 -6.98 24.50
CA LEU A 474 -21.20 -6.36 23.38
C LEU A 474 -22.36 -5.46 23.86
N ALA A 475 -22.76 -5.57 25.14
CA ALA A 475 -23.87 -4.86 25.76
C ALA A 475 -23.50 -3.76 26.78
N GLU A 476 -22.26 -3.66 27.29
CA GLU A 476 -21.87 -2.62 28.27
C GLU A 476 -20.89 -1.57 27.73
N VAL A 477 -20.60 -1.58 26.44
CA VAL A 477 -19.70 -0.59 25.81
C VAL A 477 -20.44 0.09 24.68
N GLY A 478 -20.54 1.42 24.73
CA GLY A 478 -20.79 2.22 23.54
C GLY A 478 -19.61 2.17 22.56
N GLY A 479 -19.04 1.00 22.26
CA GLY A 479 -17.71 0.87 21.67
C GLY A 479 -17.38 -0.48 21.05
N PHE A 480 -18.21 -0.89 20.10
CA PHE A 480 -17.79 -1.77 19.02
C PHE A 480 -18.36 -1.23 17.73
N ALA A 481 -17.48 -0.90 16.79
CA ALA A 481 -17.88 -0.50 15.46
C ALA A 481 -17.32 -1.55 14.49
N LEU A 482 -18.03 -2.68 14.42
CA LEU A 482 -17.68 -3.73 13.48
C LEU A 482 -18.12 -3.30 12.08
N TYR A 483 -17.18 -3.32 11.15
CA TYR A 483 -17.44 -3.16 9.73
C TYR A 483 -17.51 -4.56 9.12
N GLY A 484 -18.66 -4.97 8.65
CA GLY A 484 -18.78 -6.02 7.64
C GLY A 484 -19.50 -5.40 6.44
N PRO A 485 -19.81 -6.15 5.39
CA PRO A 485 -20.89 -5.72 4.51
C PRO A 485 -22.08 -5.36 5.44
N ILE A 486 -22.53 -4.11 5.43
CA ILE A 486 -23.69 -3.59 6.16
C ILE A 486 -23.69 -3.80 7.70
N TRP A 487 -23.11 -2.82 8.41
CA TRP A 487 -23.73 -2.28 9.61
C TRP A 487 -24.24 -0.88 9.27
N SER A 488 -25.40 -0.81 8.61
CA SER A 488 -26.14 0.43 8.49
C SER A 488 -26.90 0.70 9.78
N SER A 489 -26.84 1.96 10.23
CA SER A 489 -27.82 2.63 11.09
C SER A 489 -28.10 2.02 12.47
N SER A 490 -27.57 2.69 13.50
CA SER A 490 -28.35 3.16 14.65
C SER A 490 -29.59 2.34 15.04
N GLU A 491 -29.44 1.26 15.82
CA GLU A 491 -30.51 0.64 16.61
C GLU A 491 -29.96 -0.64 17.30
N TYR A 492 -29.36 -0.50 18.49
CA TYR A 492 -29.47 -1.57 19.52
C TYR A 492 -30.89 -1.58 20.15
N LEU A 493 -31.88 -1.21 19.34
CA LEU A 493 -33.32 -1.16 19.57
C LEU A 493 -34.02 -1.71 18.32
N MET A 494 -33.65 -2.90 17.87
CA MET A 494 -34.54 -3.69 17.02
C MET A 494 -34.66 -5.07 17.64
N THR A 495 -35.91 -5.39 17.95
CA THR A 495 -36.51 -6.70 18.18
C THR A 495 -35.69 -7.83 17.53
N PRO A 496 -35.54 -9.02 18.17
CA PRO A 496 -34.98 -10.18 17.48
C PRO A 496 -35.59 -10.28 16.08
N PRO A 497 -34.77 -10.45 15.02
CA PRO A 497 -35.27 -10.39 13.63
C PRO A 497 -36.38 -11.41 13.38
N PHE A 498 -36.46 -12.43 14.21
CA PHE A 498 -37.52 -13.42 14.20
C PHE A 498 -38.05 -13.61 15.63
N ASP A 499 -39.38 -13.65 15.77
CA ASP A 499 -40.06 -13.98 17.03
C ASP A 499 -39.97 -15.48 17.37
N SER A 500 -39.54 -16.30 16.41
CA SER A 500 -39.44 -17.76 16.49
C SER A 500 -38.03 -18.25 16.15
N PRO A 501 -37.58 -19.39 16.72
CA PRO A 501 -36.29 -19.97 16.35
C PRO A 501 -36.31 -20.51 14.91
N PRO A 502 -35.14 -20.56 14.23
CA PRO A 502 -35.07 -20.97 12.84
C PRO A 502 -35.45 -22.44 12.68
N THR A 503 -36.23 -22.73 11.63
CA THR A 503 -36.67 -24.09 11.30
C THR A 503 -35.45 -24.98 11.02
N ARG A 504 -35.30 -26.06 11.80
CA ARG A 504 -34.25 -27.05 11.57
C ARG A 504 -34.51 -27.82 10.27
N LEU A 505 -33.47 -27.94 9.46
CA LEU A 505 -33.44 -28.79 8.28
C LEU A 505 -33.39 -30.26 8.71
N ASN A 506 -34.25 -31.10 8.14
CA ASN A 506 -34.27 -32.53 8.41
C ASN A 506 -34.32 -33.34 7.10
N PRO A 507 -33.20 -33.95 6.66
CA PRO A 507 -31.88 -33.95 7.29
C PRO A 507 -31.14 -32.61 7.14
N PRO A 508 -30.13 -32.30 7.99
CA PRO A 508 -29.25 -31.15 7.79
C PRO A 508 -28.56 -31.17 6.43
N LYS A 509 -28.25 -29.99 5.90
CA LYS A 509 -27.55 -29.87 4.63
C LYS A 509 -26.04 -29.98 4.86
N ASN A 510 -25.43 -31.06 4.37
CA ASN A 510 -23.99 -31.29 4.44
C ASN A 510 -23.25 -30.63 3.26
N PHE A 511 -22.06 -30.11 3.53
CA PHE A 511 -21.12 -29.55 2.56
C PHE A 511 -19.83 -30.39 2.52
N ALA A 512 -19.08 -30.27 1.42
CA ALA A 512 -17.95 -31.14 1.11
C ALA A 512 -16.77 -31.01 2.09
N ASP A 513 -16.68 -29.92 2.85
CA ASP A 513 -15.66 -29.71 3.88
C ASP A 513 -16.05 -30.34 5.23
N GLY A 514 -17.25 -30.89 5.33
CA GLY A 514 -17.83 -31.38 6.57
C GLY A 514 -18.67 -30.33 7.32
N SER A 515 -18.78 -29.09 6.83
CA SER A 515 -19.72 -28.13 7.39
C SER A 515 -21.16 -28.59 7.17
N GLN A 516 -22.04 -28.26 8.11
CA GLN A 516 -23.46 -28.60 8.06
C GLN A 516 -24.31 -27.36 8.33
N LEU A 517 -25.25 -27.06 7.43
CA LEU A 517 -26.33 -26.11 7.70
C LEU A 517 -27.46 -26.87 8.40
N ILE A 518 -27.70 -26.50 9.66
CA ILE A 518 -28.63 -27.17 10.58
C ILE A 518 -30.01 -26.52 10.53
N ALA A 519 -30.08 -25.20 10.47
CA ALA A 519 -31.34 -24.46 10.44
C ALA A 519 -31.17 -23.20 9.61
N VAL A 520 -32.25 -22.74 8.99
CA VAL A 520 -32.25 -21.48 8.25
C VAL A 520 -33.63 -20.86 8.22
N GLN A 521 -33.67 -19.54 8.34
CA GLN A 521 -34.86 -18.71 8.27
C GLN A 521 -34.50 -17.37 7.63
N SER A 522 -35.38 -16.83 6.80
CA SER A 522 -35.19 -15.53 6.16
C SER A 522 -36.49 -14.76 6.09
N GLN A 523 -36.44 -13.43 6.14
CA GLN A 523 -37.54 -12.54 5.81
C GLN A 523 -37.02 -11.29 5.09
N SER A 524 -37.91 -10.58 4.40
CA SER A 524 -37.60 -9.27 3.82
C SER A 524 -38.61 -8.26 4.32
N VAL A 525 -38.14 -7.10 4.76
CA VAL A 525 -38.98 -5.98 5.20
C VAL A 525 -38.81 -4.82 4.22
N ALA A 526 -39.89 -4.15 3.84
CA ALA A 526 -39.78 -2.94 3.01
C ALA A 526 -39.08 -1.83 3.80
N ASP A 527 -38.09 -1.15 3.17
CA ASP A 527 -37.34 -0.06 3.79
C ASP A 527 -37.18 1.10 2.81
N GLU A 528 -38.04 2.11 2.91
CA GLU A 528 -38.14 3.28 2.00
C GLU A 528 -37.99 2.96 0.49
N ASP A 529 -36.78 3.11 -0.04
CA ASP A 529 -36.39 2.90 -1.44
C ASP A 529 -35.67 1.57 -1.72
N ARG A 530 -35.50 0.73 -0.69
CA ARG A 530 -34.84 -0.59 -0.68
C ARG A 530 -35.71 -1.65 0.00
N SER A 531 -35.16 -2.86 0.11
CA SER A 531 -35.71 -3.94 0.92
C SER A 531 -34.64 -4.41 1.90
N ARG A 532 -35.04 -4.81 3.11
CA ARG A 532 -34.16 -5.26 4.18
C ARG A 532 -34.27 -6.76 4.35
N LEU A 533 -33.28 -7.52 3.85
CA LEU A 533 -33.16 -8.96 3.97
C LEU A 533 -32.58 -9.34 5.33
N GLN A 534 -33.35 -10.06 6.13
CA GLN A 534 -32.90 -10.67 7.37
C GLN A 534 -32.77 -12.18 7.17
N LEU A 535 -31.66 -12.77 7.58
CA LEU A 535 -31.33 -14.18 7.42
C LEU A 535 -30.69 -14.69 8.71
N GLN A 536 -31.23 -15.76 9.26
CA GLN A 536 -30.71 -16.47 10.41
C GLN A 536 -30.35 -17.90 10.00
N THR A 537 -29.14 -18.35 10.35
CA THR A 537 -28.64 -19.68 10.02
C THR A 537 -27.97 -20.32 11.23
N ILE A 538 -28.08 -21.63 11.37
CA ILE A 538 -27.35 -22.41 12.39
C ILE A 538 -26.42 -23.38 11.67
N TRP A 539 -25.14 -23.38 12.05
CA TRP A 539 -24.09 -24.15 11.40
C TRP A 539 -23.37 -25.07 12.38
N LYS A 540 -22.92 -26.23 11.90
CA LYS A 540 -21.78 -26.95 12.48
C LYS A 540 -20.62 -26.84 11.52
N PHE A 541 -19.50 -26.30 11.95
CA PHE A 541 -18.39 -25.98 11.07
C PHE A 541 -17.44 -27.17 10.87
N GLY A 542 -17.04 -27.39 9.62
CA GLY A 542 -16.00 -28.33 9.25
C GLY A 542 -14.59 -27.77 9.51
N PRO A 543 -13.55 -28.61 9.41
CA PRO A 543 -12.15 -28.24 9.68
C PRO A 543 -11.60 -27.09 8.82
N THR A 544 -12.23 -26.77 7.70
CA THR A 544 -11.81 -25.67 6.83
C THR A 544 -12.83 -24.52 6.80
N ALA A 545 -13.81 -24.47 7.70
CA ALA A 545 -14.84 -23.43 7.67
C ALA A 545 -14.29 -22.00 7.77
N ASP A 546 -13.19 -21.81 8.50
CA ASP A 546 -12.48 -20.53 8.62
C ASP A 546 -11.92 -20.00 7.29
N ALA A 547 -11.79 -20.90 6.31
CA ALA A 547 -11.32 -20.63 4.96
C ALA A 547 -12.46 -20.42 3.94
N LEU A 548 -13.71 -20.70 4.32
CA LEU A 548 -14.85 -20.64 3.42
C LEU A 548 -15.52 -19.27 3.44
N GLN A 549 -16.04 -18.90 2.29
CA GLN A 549 -16.97 -17.80 2.09
C GLN A 549 -18.35 -18.36 1.74
N ILE A 550 -19.39 -17.59 2.03
CA ILE A 550 -20.76 -17.85 1.61
C ILE A 550 -21.15 -16.80 0.57
N ASP A 551 -21.50 -17.28 -0.63
CA ASP A 551 -22.14 -16.49 -1.69
C ASP A 551 -23.65 -16.57 -1.46
N LEU A 552 -24.28 -15.42 -1.19
CA LEU A 552 -25.71 -15.24 -1.10
C LEU A 552 -26.19 -14.63 -2.41
N THR A 553 -27.03 -15.35 -3.14
CA THR A 553 -27.59 -14.87 -4.41
C THR A 553 -29.10 -14.88 -4.32
N LEU A 554 -29.72 -13.71 -4.50
CA LEU A 554 -31.15 -13.59 -4.64
C LEU A 554 -31.53 -13.67 -6.13
N ILE A 555 -32.45 -14.56 -6.44
CA ILE A 555 -32.83 -14.91 -7.80
C ILE A 555 -34.33 -14.69 -7.96
N ASP A 556 -34.75 -14.01 -9.03
CA ASP A 556 -36.17 -13.78 -9.32
C ASP A 556 -36.86 -14.99 -9.97
N ALA A 557 -38.15 -14.83 -10.29
CA ALA A 557 -38.95 -15.85 -10.96
C ALA A 557 -38.41 -16.25 -12.35
N ASP A 558 -37.76 -15.32 -13.05
CA ASP A 558 -37.15 -15.53 -14.38
C ASP A 558 -35.72 -16.11 -14.29
N SER A 559 -35.31 -16.51 -13.09
CA SER A 559 -33.97 -17.03 -12.80
C SER A 559 -32.83 -16.02 -13.06
N GLN A 560 -33.13 -14.72 -13.02
CA GLN A 560 -32.12 -13.67 -13.06
C GLN A 560 -31.61 -13.35 -11.65
N GLU A 561 -30.32 -13.07 -11.55
CA GLU A 561 -29.69 -12.58 -10.33
C GLU A 561 -30.09 -11.12 -10.11
N VAL A 562 -30.78 -10.86 -9.00
CA VAL A 562 -31.20 -9.50 -8.62
C VAL A 562 -30.29 -8.89 -7.55
N TRP A 563 -29.62 -9.74 -6.79
CA TRP A 563 -28.65 -9.33 -5.77
C TRP A 563 -27.69 -10.48 -5.48
N HIS A 564 -26.42 -10.14 -5.25
CA HIS A 564 -25.38 -11.08 -4.87
C HIS A 564 -24.48 -10.43 -3.84
N GLU A 565 -24.12 -11.17 -2.79
CA GLU A 565 -23.09 -10.78 -1.84
C GLU A 565 -22.24 -11.98 -1.43
N THR A 566 -20.96 -11.72 -1.17
CA THR A 566 -19.99 -12.72 -0.71
C THR A 566 -19.44 -12.27 0.64
N MET A 567 -19.41 -13.17 1.62
CA MET A 567 -18.92 -12.88 2.98
C MET A 567 -18.25 -14.10 3.62
N PRO A 568 -17.36 -13.94 4.64
CA PRO A 568 -16.78 -15.08 5.35
C PRO A 568 -17.86 -16.00 5.94
N LEU A 569 -17.70 -17.33 5.89
CA LEU A 569 -18.66 -18.27 6.48
C LEU A 569 -18.69 -18.15 8.01
N VAL A 570 -17.50 -18.14 8.61
CA VAL A 570 -17.30 -17.94 10.04
C VAL A 570 -17.02 -16.47 10.29
N ASN A 571 -17.91 -15.81 11.02
CA ASN A 571 -17.82 -14.39 11.34
C ASN A 571 -17.68 -14.10 12.85
N GLU A 572 -17.72 -15.12 13.69
CA GLU A 572 -17.47 -14.93 15.12
C GLU A 572 -15.98 -14.66 15.35
N LEU A 573 -15.63 -13.38 15.46
CA LEU A 573 -14.29 -12.92 15.85
C LEU A 573 -13.84 -13.49 17.21
N TRP A 574 -14.80 -13.95 18.01
CA TRP A 574 -14.67 -14.20 19.45
C TRP A 574 -14.42 -15.65 19.82
N GLN A 575 -14.66 -16.62 18.93
CA GLN A 575 -14.58 -18.05 19.27
C GLN A 575 -13.78 -18.84 18.23
N SER A 576 -12.97 -19.79 18.70
CA SER A 576 -12.44 -20.83 17.83
C SER A 576 -13.57 -21.72 17.39
N THR A 577 -13.56 -22.14 16.12
CA THR A 577 -14.50 -23.13 15.62
C THR A 577 -14.20 -24.48 16.27
N GLU A 578 -15.07 -24.88 17.20
CA GLU A 578 -15.01 -26.16 17.88
C GLU A 578 -15.83 -27.22 17.13
N PRO A 579 -15.29 -28.43 16.94
CA PRO A 579 -16.05 -29.51 16.34
C PRO A 579 -17.32 -29.83 17.13
N ASN A 580 -18.43 -30.02 16.42
CA ASN A 580 -19.74 -30.40 16.98
C ASN A 580 -20.51 -29.32 17.75
N VAL A 581 -19.98 -28.09 17.85
CA VAL A 581 -20.71 -26.94 18.37
C VAL A 581 -21.58 -26.34 17.27
N GLU A 582 -22.83 -25.98 17.62
CA GLU A 582 -23.74 -25.27 16.73
C GLU A 582 -23.50 -23.75 16.89
N TYR A 583 -23.21 -23.09 15.78
CA TYR A 583 -22.96 -21.65 15.70
C TYR A 583 -24.13 -20.97 15.01
N GLU A 584 -24.66 -19.93 15.65
CA GLU A 584 -25.73 -19.13 15.10
C GLU A 584 -25.16 -17.92 14.35
N ARG A 585 -25.62 -17.71 13.13
CA ARG A 585 -25.27 -16.54 12.33
C ARG A 585 -26.52 -15.79 11.92
N ARG A 586 -26.52 -14.48 12.16
CA ARG A 586 -27.54 -13.52 11.73
C ARG A 586 -26.94 -12.58 10.69
N ILE A 587 -27.69 -12.32 9.63
CA ILE A 587 -27.35 -11.44 8.52
C ILE A 587 -28.54 -10.51 8.34
N ASP A 588 -28.28 -9.21 8.27
CA ASP A 588 -29.28 -8.17 8.02
C ASP A 588 -28.73 -7.24 6.94
N ARG A 589 -29.42 -7.12 5.81
CA ARG A 589 -28.90 -6.49 4.59
C ARG A 589 -29.92 -5.63 3.89
N LEU A 590 -29.54 -4.39 3.59
CA LEU A 590 -30.24 -3.56 2.61
C LEU A 590 -29.91 -4.05 1.21
N ILE A 591 -30.92 -4.54 0.51
CA ILE A 591 -30.86 -5.05 -0.86
C ILE A 591 -31.70 -4.15 -1.79
N PRO A 592 -31.51 -4.25 -3.12
CA PRO A 592 -32.37 -3.55 -4.07
C PRO A 592 -33.84 -3.81 -3.79
N LYS A 593 -34.68 -2.78 -4.03
CA LYS A 593 -36.13 -2.88 -3.81
C LYS A 593 -36.71 -4.06 -4.55
N LEU A 594 -37.27 -4.99 -3.80
CA LEU A 594 -37.95 -6.16 -4.35
C LEU A 594 -39.36 -5.77 -4.80
N THR A 595 -39.71 -6.07 -6.05
CA THR A 595 -40.99 -5.70 -6.67
C THR A 595 -41.76 -6.90 -7.23
N GLY A 596 -41.15 -8.08 -7.26
CA GLY A 596 -41.75 -9.32 -7.75
C GLY A 596 -42.42 -10.13 -6.65
N GLU A 597 -43.35 -11.01 -7.02
CA GLU A 597 -44.13 -11.83 -6.06
C GLU A 597 -43.36 -13.03 -5.50
N SER A 598 -42.23 -13.41 -6.09
CA SER A 598 -41.43 -14.55 -5.60
C SER A 598 -39.94 -14.40 -5.93
N TYR A 599 -39.11 -14.75 -4.96
CA TYR A 599 -37.66 -14.85 -5.11
C TYR A 599 -37.17 -16.18 -4.53
N ARG A 600 -35.93 -16.54 -4.83
CA ARG A 600 -35.21 -17.66 -4.23
C ARG A 600 -33.88 -17.15 -3.69
N LEU A 601 -33.58 -17.51 -2.45
CA LEU A 601 -32.28 -17.27 -1.86
C LEU A 601 -31.40 -18.52 -2.04
N ARG A 602 -30.33 -18.36 -2.79
CA ARG A 602 -29.27 -19.37 -2.95
C ARG A 602 -28.14 -19.03 -1.99
N LEU A 603 -27.71 -20.03 -1.22
CA LEU A 603 -26.49 -20.01 -0.44
C LEU A 603 -25.51 -21.01 -1.05
N GLU A 604 -24.33 -20.56 -1.42
CA GLU A 604 -23.27 -21.43 -1.92
C GLU A 604 -21.99 -21.24 -1.11
N LEU A 605 -21.43 -22.35 -0.61
CA LEU A 605 -20.15 -22.31 0.09
C LEU A 605 -19.01 -22.46 -0.90
N PHE A 606 -18.07 -21.54 -0.82
CA PHE A 606 -16.87 -21.57 -1.63
C PHE A 606 -15.62 -21.46 -0.77
N GLU A 607 -14.58 -22.21 -1.10
CA GLU A 607 -13.24 -21.77 -0.79
C GLU A 607 -12.82 -20.81 -1.89
N ARG A 608 -12.89 -19.52 -1.56
CA ARG A 608 -12.36 -18.46 -2.40
C ARG A 608 -11.25 -17.76 -1.66
N THR A 609 -10.01 -17.95 -2.11
CA THR A 609 -8.90 -17.13 -1.62
C THR A 609 -8.91 -15.84 -2.43
N GLN A 610 -9.58 -14.82 -1.91
CA GLN A 610 -9.49 -13.46 -2.43
C GLN A 610 -8.34 -12.75 -1.74
N VAL A 611 -7.29 -12.45 -2.50
CA VAL A 611 -6.27 -11.51 -2.05
C VAL A 611 -6.82 -10.14 -2.40
N HIS A 612 -7.23 -9.36 -1.40
CA HIS A 612 -7.28 -7.92 -1.61
C HIS A 612 -5.84 -7.46 -1.80
N GLY A 613 -5.57 -6.74 -2.89
CA GLY A 613 -4.32 -6.01 -3.00
C GLY A 613 -4.25 -5.00 -1.84
N LEU A 614 -3.64 -5.41 -0.73
CA LEU A 614 -3.15 -4.52 0.33
C LEU A 614 -1.91 -3.76 -0.14
N ASP A 615 -1.93 -3.38 -1.41
CA ASP A 615 -0.85 -2.70 -2.07
C ASP A 615 -1.12 -1.20 -2.05
N GLY A 616 -2.14 -0.69 -1.34
CA GLY A 616 -2.48 0.73 -1.38
C GLY A 616 -2.73 1.25 -2.80
N LEU A 617 -2.87 0.37 -3.81
CA LEU A 617 -3.14 0.75 -5.17
C LEU A 617 -4.65 0.78 -5.35
N LEU A 618 -5.10 1.69 -6.20
CA LEU A 618 -6.50 1.72 -6.66
C LEU A 618 -6.86 0.49 -7.52
N SER A 619 -5.97 -0.50 -7.62
CA SER A 619 -6.15 -1.73 -8.36
C SER A 619 -7.38 -2.50 -7.84
N GLY A 620 -7.64 -2.45 -6.53
CA GLY A 620 -8.77 -3.13 -5.89
C GLY A 620 -8.89 -4.61 -6.28
N GLN A 621 -7.80 -5.20 -6.80
CA GLN A 621 -7.88 -6.50 -7.45
C GLN A 621 -8.06 -7.55 -6.37
N GLN A 622 -9.29 -8.04 -6.24
CA GLN A 622 -9.56 -9.32 -5.59
C GLN A 622 -9.04 -10.43 -6.51
N LEU A 623 -7.80 -10.83 -6.31
CA LEU A 623 -7.26 -11.98 -7.02
C LEU A 623 -7.83 -13.25 -6.38
N THR A 624 -8.73 -13.89 -7.10
CA THR A 624 -9.24 -15.21 -6.73
C THR A 624 -8.25 -16.27 -7.21
N THR A 625 -7.39 -16.75 -6.31
CA THR A 625 -6.36 -17.74 -6.66
C THR A 625 -6.88 -19.18 -6.62
N LYS A 626 -8.00 -19.41 -5.92
CA LYS A 626 -8.70 -20.70 -5.86
C LYS A 626 -10.20 -20.39 -5.73
N LYS A 627 -11.03 -21.04 -6.56
CA LYS A 627 -12.49 -21.04 -6.42
C LYS A 627 -12.98 -22.48 -6.48
N GLN A 628 -13.33 -23.04 -5.34
CA GLN A 628 -13.87 -24.40 -5.23
C GLN A 628 -15.21 -24.34 -4.52
N SER A 629 -16.28 -24.80 -5.16
CA SER A 629 -17.60 -24.93 -4.53
C SER A 629 -17.60 -26.16 -3.62
N PHE A 630 -18.09 -25.98 -2.40
CA PHE A 630 -18.27 -27.04 -1.39
C PHE A 630 -19.73 -27.49 -1.30
N GLY A 631 -20.61 -26.84 -2.07
CA GLY A 631 -22.02 -27.20 -2.17
C GLY A 631 -22.92 -25.96 -2.14
N ARG A 632 -24.15 -26.14 -2.62
CA ARG A 632 -25.19 -25.11 -2.63
C ARG A 632 -26.46 -25.58 -1.94
N PHE A 633 -27.19 -24.63 -1.37
CA PHE A 633 -28.51 -24.76 -0.78
C PHE A 633 -29.41 -23.66 -1.36
N GLU A 634 -30.58 -24.02 -1.86
CA GLU A 634 -31.58 -23.05 -2.31
C GLU A 634 -32.80 -23.20 -1.41
N MET A 635 -33.34 -22.07 -0.94
CA MET A 635 -34.65 -22.02 -0.34
C MET A 635 -35.57 -21.16 -1.20
N GLY A 636 -36.81 -21.62 -1.38
CA GLY A 636 -37.88 -20.71 -1.76
C GLY A 636 -38.00 -19.71 -0.65
N SER A 637 -37.69 -18.44 -0.93
CA SER A 637 -37.83 -17.44 0.11
C SER A 637 -39.32 -17.13 0.18
N ASN A 638 -39.99 -17.54 1.26
CA ASN A 638 -41.23 -16.91 1.68
C ASN A 638 -40.85 -15.48 2.10
N LEU A 639 -40.53 -14.62 1.13
CA LEU A 639 -40.47 -13.18 1.35
C LEU A 639 -41.94 -12.77 1.31
N ASP A 640 -42.66 -13.04 2.39
CA ASP A 640 -44.01 -12.57 2.54
C ASP A 640 -43.95 -11.03 2.53
N PHE A 641 -44.54 -10.42 1.51
CA PHE A 641 -44.65 -8.97 1.33
C PHE A 641 -45.75 -8.37 2.19
#